data_AF-A0A1W0A7Z1-F1
#
_entry.id   AF-A0A1W0A7Z1-F1
#
_cell.length_a   1.000
_cell.length_b   1.000
_cell.length_c   1.000
_cell.angle_alpha   90.00
_cell.angle_beta   90.00
_cell.angle_gamma   90.00
#
_symmetry.space_group_name_H-M   'P 1'
#
loop_
_entity.id
_entity.type
_entity.pdbx_description
1 polymer ?
#
loop_
_entity_poly.entity_id
_entity_poly.type
_entity_poly.pdbx_seq_one_letter_code
_entity_poly.pdbx_strand_id
1 'polypeptide(L)'
;MAEANAAVHVYEGNRRGVKLLVSEEGGIEVHFMIPPPKELQARAIRYGYHLQRVVQKYVYPAPPTVALLVVAVVIAIVLASPPDSWWRDSSLSWAVWYIGNAIVPFSSYLPHSLYIAYLAAWAALAGLIVLMSVHRLILRVLLSYRGWIYLGPGEKSRVVMLWAGIVKVVGGKDPLTYSYQSALPRMSVPALKDTIERYLKSVHPLMDEEEYNKMVALAKEFETTEGPRMQKYLVLKSWFADNYITDWWEKYVYLKGRTSLMINSNYYVLPPRTHIPTNNQLARAAGMLRQLMVFKQNLDREQLPPLMLRGIVPMCMAQYERIFCTTRTPGREQDGLERFVSSKHIGVNYRGRWFKMPLYRKGTYGQLLSAYDMERQLQSIVAATTGNVPEAHLSALTAADRTAWANHRDTFFSDGINKKSLSVIESAIMVLYLDDSCPNEMAELGRSLIHGNGANRWFDKSLTLVVFANGRCGMNVEHAWADAPVVAHLWEEVCTREVIDQMYDANGHCKKPSNALDQLPPCKLLQWDWTKALDDAVETELATAKAAIASFDLAVISHTAYGKGAITKKYKMSPDAYMQMALQYAYYKNSNGTFTQTYEASMTRLYKHGRTETVRPVTDASKAFILALADSTKTNAERRKLAYAAAEAHQDLYRRAMCGEGVDRHLFTLYCVSVGMGIESPFLKEALQRPWRLSTSQQPQQQTDNWKTVAQLLDPKAYEGMVCPGGGFGPVAKDGYGVSYMIAGDSNMFFHISSDKSAGMTSSSAFAKDLHAALAEMSNVFEIE
;
A
#
# COMPACT_ATOMS: atom_id res chain seq x y z
N MET A 1 -1.28 29.28 30.90
CA MET A 1 -2.40 30.20 30.60
C MET A 1 -2.06 31.32 29.60
N ALA A 2 -0.80 31.48 29.16
CA ALA A 2 -0.46 32.30 27.97
C ALA A 2 -0.59 31.53 26.63
N GLU A 3 -0.73 30.20 26.68
CA GLU A 3 -0.94 29.33 25.50
C GLU A 3 -2.42 29.22 25.06
N ALA A 4 -3.36 29.76 25.85
CA ALA A 4 -4.78 29.77 25.49
C ALA A 4 -5.14 30.94 24.54
N ASN A 5 -4.37 32.04 24.55
CA ASN A 5 -4.63 33.21 23.70
C ASN A 5 -4.08 33.08 22.28
N ALA A 6 -3.14 32.16 22.03
CA ALA A 6 -2.64 31.86 20.67
C ALA A 6 -3.62 30.98 19.85
N ALA A 7 -4.60 30.36 20.51
CA ALA A 7 -5.59 29.49 19.86
C ALA A 7 -6.77 30.26 19.21
N VAL A 8 -6.86 31.58 19.40
CA VAL A 8 -7.99 32.39 18.90
C VAL A 8 -7.82 32.81 17.43
N HIS A 9 -6.62 32.69 16.84
CA HIS A 9 -6.37 33.14 15.46
C HIS A 9 -6.20 32.04 14.40
N VAL A 10 -6.50 30.78 14.71
CA VAL A 10 -6.40 29.68 13.71
C VAL A 10 -7.68 28.85 13.68
N TYR A 11 -8.77 29.48 13.24
CA TYR A 11 -9.94 28.78 12.69
C TYR A 11 -10.29 29.33 11.30
N GLU A 12 -9.30 29.46 10.41
CA GLU A 12 -9.56 29.56 8.96
C GLU A 12 -9.89 28.17 8.37
N GLY A 13 -10.87 27.50 8.97
CA GLY A 13 -11.52 26.34 8.39
C GLY A 13 -12.75 26.80 7.64
N ASN A 14 -12.65 27.01 6.32
CA ASN A 14 -13.81 27.27 5.46
C ASN A 14 -14.69 26.01 5.38
N ARG A 15 -15.44 25.72 6.44
CA ARG A 15 -16.47 24.68 6.47
C ARG A 15 -17.78 25.35 6.07
N ARG A 16 -18.23 25.03 4.85
CA ARG A 16 -19.62 25.20 4.39
C ARG A 16 -20.09 26.63 4.09
N GLY A 17 -19.21 27.54 3.68
CA GLY A 17 -19.63 28.87 3.22
C GLY A 17 -20.06 29.83 4.34
N VAL A 18 -19.63 29.54 5.57
CA VAL A 18 -19.80 30.42 6.72
C VAL A 18 -18.40 30.84 7.18
N LYS A 19 -18.14 32.15 7.21
CA LYS A 19 -16.92 32.73 7.80
C LYS A 19 -17.30 33.28 9.17
N LEU A 20 -16.69 32.75 10.23
CA LEU A 20 -16.84 33.26 11.58
C LEU A 20 -15.63 34.15 11.85
N LEU A 21 -15.87 35.44 12.08
CA LEU A 21 -14.87 36.41 12.49
C LEU A 21 -15.19 36.83 13.92
N VAL A 22 -14.21 36.81 14.81
CA VAL A 22 -14.34 37.40 16.14
C VAL A 22 -13.82 38.83 16.02
N SER A 23 -14.65 39.83 16.32
CA SER A 23 -14.24 41.23 16.30
C SER A 23 -13.31 41.52 17.48
N GLU A 24 -12.48 42.57 17.37
CA GLU A 24 -11.56 42.99 18.43
C GLU A 24 -12.27 43.39 19.74
N GLU A 25 -13.58 43.65 19.69
CA GLU A 25 -14.45 43.94 20.85
C GLU A 25 -15.15 42.68 21.43
N GLY A 26 -14.83 41.48 20.93
CA GLY A 26 -15.37 40.21 21.43
C GLY A 26 -16.73 39.80 20.84
N GLY A 27 -17.20 40.45 19.78
CA GLY A 27 -18.40 40.06 19.03
C GLY A 27 -18.11 38.95 18.00
N ILE A 28 -19.09 38.11 17.70
CA ILE A 28 -18.99 37.09 16.64
C ILE A 28 -19.73 37.59 15.39
N GLU A 29 -18.99 37.92 14.33
CA GLU A 29 -19.54 38.19 12.99
C GLU A 29 -19.62 36.89 12.17
N VAL A 30 -20.79 36.64 11.60
CA VAL A 30 -21.08 35.47 10.77
C VAL A 30 -21.35 35.90 9.33
N HIS A 31 -20.37 35.73 8.45
CA HIS A 31 -20.56 35.96 7.01
C HIS A 31 -21.05 34.69 6.32
N PHE A 32 -22.21 34.77 5.68
CA PHE A 32 -22.72 33.71 4.79
C PHE A 32 -22.28 34.00 3.35
N MET A 33 -21.32 33.23 2.84
CA MET A 33 -21.02 33.21 1.41
C MET A 33 -21.94 32.21 0.72
N ILE A 34 -22.94 32.72 0.00
CA ILE A 34 -23.76 31.92 -0.91
C ILE A 34 -22.90 31.62 -2.15
N PRO A 35 -22.56 30.35 -2.43
CA PRO A 35 -21.76 30.00 -3.59
C PRO A 35 -22.52 30.34 -4.89
N PRO A 36 -21.83 30.64 -6.00
CA PRO A 36 -22.47 30.83 -7.29
C PRO A 36 -23.38 29.65 -7.64
N PRO A 37 -24.50 29.84 -8.38
CA PRO A 37 -25.43 28.77 -8.75
C PRO A 37 -24.76 27.54 -9.38
N LYS A 38 -23.69 27.73 -10.17
CA LYS A 38 -22.89 26.65 -10.76
C LYS A 38 -22.15 25.81 -9.71
N GLU A 39 -21.65 26.42 -8.64
CA GLU A 39 -21.03 25.69 -7.53
C GLU A 39 -22.06 24.94 -6.69
N LEU A 40 -23.23 25.54 -6.45
CA LEU A 40 -24.35 24.89 -5.78
C LEU A 40 -24.82 23.66 -6.58
N GLN A 41 -24.97 23.78 -7.90
CA GLN A 41 -25.28 22.65 -8.78
C GLN A 41 -24.21 21.55 -8.69
N ALA A 42 -22.93 21.91 -8.77
CA ALA A 42 -21.84 20.94 -8.66
C ALA A 42 -21.77 20.30 -7.26
N ARG A 43 -22.10 21.03 -6.19
CA ARG A 43 -22.22 20.50 -4.81
C ARG A 43 -23.40 19.55 -4.69
N ALA A 44 -24.56 19.90 -5.24
CA ALA A 44 -25.75 19.06 -5.26
C ALA A 44 -25.49 17.75 -6.03
N ILE A 45 -24.84 17.82 -7.19
CA ILE A 45 -24.40 16.65 -7.96
C ILE A 45 -23.44 15.79 -7.14
N ARG A 46 -22.42 16.39 -6.51
CA ARG A 46 -21.48 15.66 -5.62
C ARG A 46 -22.19 15.00 -4.45
N TYR A 47 -23.13 15.70 -3.84
CA TYR A 47 -23.94 15.20 -2.74
C TYR A 47 -24.84 14.06 -3.21
N GLY A 48 -25.45 14.16 -4.39
CA GLY A 48 -26.20 13.09 -5.04
C GLY A 48 -25.35 11.84 -5.28
N TYR A 49 -24.17 11.98 -5.87
CA TYR A 49 -23.23 10.86 -6.02
C TYR A 49 -22.71 10.31 -4.69
N HIS A 50 -22.55 11.16 -3.67
CA HIS A 50 -22.18 10.71 -2.33
C HIS A 50 -23.30 9.89 -1.70
N LEU A 51 -24.54 10.40 -1.73
CA LEU A 51 -25.72 9.71 -1.23
C LEU A 51 -25.95 8.40 -1.97
N GLN A 52 -25.81 8.41 -3.30
CA GLN A 52 -25.86 7.20 -4.13
C GLN A 52 -24.81 6.17 -3.68
N ARG A 53 -23.56 6.58 -3.44
CA ARG A 53 -22.50 5.70 -2.94
C ARG A 53 -22.78 5.19 -1.53
N VAL A 54 -23.31 6.04 -0.64
CA VAL A 54 -23.70 5.64 0.71
C VAL A 54 -24.81 4.59 0.64
N VAL A 55 -25.87 4.85 -0.12
CA VAL A 55 -26.96 3.89 -0.35
C VAL A 55 -26.39 2.60 -0.94
N GLN A 56 -25.63 2.68 -2.03
CA GLN A 56 -24.99 1.53 -2.68
C GLN A 56 -24.12 0.73 -1.71
N LYS A 57 -23.37 1.40 -0.83
CA LYS A 57 -22.56 0.76 0.22
C LYS A 57 -23.41 0.02 1.24
N TYR A 58 -24.64 0.45 1.55
CA TYR A 58 -25.52 -0.23 2.50
C TYR A 58 -26.45 -1.25 1.83
N VAL A 59 -26.77 -1.09 0.56
CA VAL A 59 -27.66 -2.01 -0.18
C VAL A 59 -26.91 -3.09 -0.98
N TYR A 60 -25.59 -2.99 -1.14
CA TYR A 60 -24.79 -4.02 -1.82
C TYR A 60 -24.96 -5.41 -1.16
N PRO A 61 -25.15 -6.50 -1.96
CA PRO A 61 -25.00 -6.59 -3.43
C PRO A 61 -26.20 -6.15 -4.28
N ALA A 62 -27.32 -5.74 -3.69
CA ALA A 62 -28.45 -5.26 -4.47
C ALA A 62 -28.12 -3.91 -5.13
N PRO A 63 -28.34 -3.74 -6.45
CA PRO A 63 -28.23 -2.44 -7.10
C PRO A 63 -29.19 -1.43 -6.45
N PRO A 64 -28.84 -0.12 -6.35
CA PRO A 64 -29.73 0.90 -5.81
C PRO A 64 -31.10 0.94 -6.50
N THR A 65 -31.16 0.65 -7.80
CA THR A 65 -32.42 0.55 -8.55
C THR A 65 -33.29 -0.60 -8.08
N VAL A 66 -32.71 -1.75 -7.76
CA VAL A 66 -33.41 -2.90 -7.18
C VAL A 66 -33.87 -2.57 -5.77
N ALA A 67 -33.03 -1.91 -4.96
CA ALA A 67 -33.43 -1.44 -3.64
C ALA A 67 -34.64 -0.49 -3.70
N LEU A 68 -34.61 0.49 -4.61
CA LEU A 68 -35.73 1.42 -4.83
C LEU A 68 -36.98 0.70 -5.35
N LEU A 69 -36.81 -0.28 -6.24
CA LEU A 69 -37.93 -1.09 -6.74
C LEU A 69 -38.55 -1.94 -5.63
N VAL A 70 -37.76 -2.56 -4.76
CA VAL A 70 -38.24 -3.29 -3.58
C VAL A 70 -39.04 -2.35 -2.67
N VAL A 71 -38.51 -1.16 -2.38
CA VAL A 71 -39.20 -0.15 -1.58
C VAL A 71 -40.53 0.26 -2.25
N ALA A 72 -40.53 0.55 -3.55
CA ALA A 72 -41.73 0.92 -4.29
C ALA A 72 -42.79 -0.19 -4.32
N VAL A 73 -42.38 -1.44 -4.51
CA VAL A 73 -43.27 -2.61 -4.48
C VAL A 73 -43.87 -2.80 -3.09
N VAL A 74 -43.07 -2.69 -2.03
CA VAL A 74 -43.58 -2.78 -0.64
C VAL A 74 -44.59 -1.66 -0.36
N ILE A 75 -44.31 -0.43 -0.76
CA ILE A 75 -45.27 0.69 -0.63
C ILE A 75 -46.59 0.35 -1.35
N ALA A 76 -46.52 -0.11 -2.61
CA ALA A 76 -47.71 -0.44 -3.38
C ALA A 76 -48.53 -1.56 -2.73
N ILE A 77 -47.86 -2.63 -2.25
CA ILE A 77 -48.51 -3.74 -1.54
C ILE A 77 -49.19 -3.24 -0.26
N VAL A 78 -48.50 -2.46 0.57
CA VAL A 78 -49.04 -1.97 1.84
C VAL A 78 -50.23 -1.03 1.60
N LEU A 79 -50.15 -0.13 0.61
CA LEU A 79 -51.26 0.77 0.28
C LEU A 79 -52.48 0.05 -0.28
N ALA A 80 -52.27 -1.01 -1.08
CA ALA A 80 -53.35 -1.80 -1.66
C ALA A 80 -53.96 -2.82 -0.66
N SER A 81 -53.28 -3.10 0.45
CA SER A 81 -53.73 -4.10 1.41
C SER A 81 -54.83 -3.57 2.34
N PRO A 82 -55.84 -4.39 2.69
CA PRO A 82 -56.85 -4.05 3.69
C PRO A 82 -56.25 -3.64 5.05
N PRO A 83 -56.91 -2.77 5.84
CA PRO A 83 -56.39 -2.30 7.12
C PRO A 83 -56.08 -3.40 8.14
N ASP A 84 -56.82 -4.51 8.09
CA ASP A 84 -56.70 -5.72 8.92
C ASP A 84 -55.63 -6.71 8.42
N SER A 85 -54.92 -6.37 7.34
CA SER A 85 -53.82 -7.20 6.84
C SER A 85 -52.65 -7.24 7.83
N TRP A 86 -51.95 -8.39 7.90
CA TRP A 86 -50.84 -8.61 8.85
C TRP A 86 -49.73 -7.54 8.79
N TRP A 87 -49.41 -6.98 7.62
CA TRP A 87 -48.39 -5.92 7.48
C TRP A 87 -48.86 -4.54 7.97
N ARG A 88 -50.18 -4.35 8.16
CA ARG A 88 -50.80 -3.10 8.63
C ARG A 88 -51.31 -3.20 10.07
N ASP A 89 -51.67 -4.40 10.52
CA ASP A 89 -52.14 -4.69 11.87
C ASP A 89 -51.46 -5.95 12.45
N SER A 90 -50.23 -5.74 12.90
CA SER A 90 -49.41 -6.70 13.65
C SER A 90 -48.49 -5.97 14.62
N SER A 91 -47.91 -6.70 15.57
CA SER A 91 -46.92 -6.15 16.52
C SER A 91 -45.75 -5.43 15.82
N LEU A 92 -45.33 -5.90 14.64
CA LEU A 92 -44.28 -5.26 13.85
C LEU A 92 -44.76 -3.92 13.27
N SER A 93 -45.95 -3.89 12.67
CA SER A 93 -46.52 -2.65 12.15
C SER A 93 -46.72 -1.62 13.26
N TRP A 94 -47.22 -2.03 14.44
CA TRP A 94 -47.36 -1.17 15.62
C TRP A 94 -46.03 -0.58 16.08
N ALA A 95 -44.95 -1.36 16.05
CA ALA A 95 -43.60 -0.85 16.34
C ALA A 95 -43.15 0.19 15.29
N VAL A 96 -43.40 -0.06 14.00
CA VAL A 96 -43.11 0.91 12.92
C VAL A 96 -43.90 2.20 13.11
N TRP A 97 -45.19 2.12 13.44
CA TRP A 97 -46.04 3.27 13.75
C TRP A 97 -45.53 4.06 14.96
N TYR A 98 -45.18 3.37 16.05
CA TYR A 98 -44.69 3.99 17.27
C TYR A 98 -43.35 4.73 17.02
N ILE A 99 -42.39 4.07 16.36
CA ILE A 99 -41.10 4.67 16.01
C ILE A 99 -41.30 5.83 15.03
N GLY A 100 -42.15 5.66 14.02
CA GLY A 100 -42.46 6.69 13.03
C GLY A 100 -43.06 7.94 13.66
N ASN A 101 -43.97 7.79 14.62
CA ASN A 101 -44.56 8.90 15.36
C ASN A 101 -43.55 9.59 16.30
N ALA A 102 -42.59 8.85 16.85
CA ALA A 102 -41.52 9.41 17.68
C ALA A 102 -40.50 10.23 16.85
N ILE A 103 -40.21 9.81 15.61
CA ILE A 103 -39.21 10.45 14.74
C ILE A 103 -39.81 11.61 13.93
N VAL A 104 -41.09 11.53 13.55
CA VAL A 104 -41.77 12.51 12.70
C VAL A 104 -42.90 13.19 13.49
N PRO A 105 -42.60 14.25 14.26
CA PRO A 105 -43.58 14.89 15.14
C PRO A 105 -44.70 15.63 14.40
N PHE A 106 -44.61 15.78 13.08
CA PHE A 106 -45.63 16.38 12.21
C PHE A 106 -46.46 15.33 11.45
N SER A 107 -46.44 14.06 11.87
CA SER A 107 -47.21 12.98 11.22
C SER A 107 -48.71 13.27 11.15
N SER A 108 -49.24 14.02 12.12
CA SER A 108 -50.64 14.47 12.19
C SER A 108 -51.07 15.42 11.07
N TYR A 109 -50.14 16.06 10.36
CA TYR A 109 -50.43 16.99 9.27
C TYR A 109 -50.37 16.35 7.88
N LEU A 110 -49.98 15.07 7.78
CA LEU A 110 -49.86 14.35 6.51
C LEU A 110 -51.15 13.59 6.20
N PRO A 111 -51.59 13.52 4.93
CA PRO A 111 -52.69 12.64 4.54
C PRO A 111 -52.41 11.19 4.96
N HIS A 112 -53.42 10.50 5.49
CA HIS A 112 -53.25 9.17 6.09
C HIS A 112 -52.59 8.16 5.15
N SER A 113 -52.96 8.15 3.87
CA SER A 113 -52.35 7.32 2.83
C SER A 113 -50.88 7.66 2.57
N LEU A 114 -50.53 8.94 2.57
CA LEU A 114 -49.15 9.41 2.38
C LEU A 114 -48.27 9.05 3.58
N TYR A 115 -48.81 9.12 4.79
CA TYR A 115 -48.09 8.70 5.99
C TYR A 115 -47.88 7.18 6.03
N ILE A 116 -48.88 6.37 5.66
CA ILE A 116 -48.71 4.92 5.49
C ILE A 116 -47.63 4.60 4.45
N ALA A 117 -47.64 5.29 3.30
CA ALA A 117 -46.63 5.11 2.26
C ALA A 117 -45.22 5.45 2.78
N TYR A 118 -45.09 6.53 3.55
CA TYR A 118 -43.84 6.93 4.19
C TYR A 118 -43.34 5.86 5.18
N LEU A 119 -44.21 5.37 6.06
CA LEU A 119 -43.85 4.32 7.02
C LEU A 119 -43.46 3.00 6.32
N ALA A 120 -44.20 2.62 5.28
CA ALA A 120 -43.89 1.45 4.46
C ALA A 120 -42.52 1.61 3.78
N ALA A 121 -42.20 2.81 3.28
CA ALA A 121 -40.91 3.09 2.67
C ALA A 121 -39.75 2.93 3.67
N TRP A 122 -39.91 3.46 4.89
CA TRP A 122 -38.91 3.34 5.96
C TRP A 122 -38.76 1.90 6.44
N ALA A 123 -39.86 1.18 6.66
CA ALA A 123 -39.82 -0.23 7.05
C ALA A 123 -39.14 -1.09 5.98
N ALA A 124 -39.44 -0.86 4.70
CA ALA A 124 -38.79 -1.55 3.58
C ALA A 124 -37.29 -1.27 3.52
N LEU A 125 -36.88 0.00 3.68
CA LEU A 125 -35.47 0.38 3.69
C LEU A 125 -34.73 -0.23 4.89
N ALA A 126 -35.33 -0.19 6.09
CA ALA A 126 -34.76 -0.80 7.29
C ALA A 126 -34.63 -2.32 7.14
N GLY A 127 -35.68 -2.98 6.63
CA GLY A 127 -35.67 -4.42 6.34
C GLY A 127 -34.58 -4.79 5.32
N LEU A 128 -34.40 -3.98 4.27
CA LEU A 128 -33.33 -4.17 3.30
C LEU A 128 -31.95 -4.02 3.95
N ILE A 129 -31.74 -3.01 4.80
CA ILE A 129 -30.47 -2.83 5.54
C ILE A 129 -30.18 -4.03 6.44
N VAL A 130 -31.19 -4.55 7.15
CA VAL A 130 -31.04 -5.76 7.98
C VAL A 130 -30.69 -6.97 7.10
N LEU A 131 -31.40 -7.19 6.00
CA LEU A 131 -31.13 -8.28 5.06
C LEU A 131 -29.71 -8.21 4.50
N MET A 132 -29.24 -7.02 4.12
CA MET A 132 -27.88 -6.81 3.62
C MET A 132 -26.83 -6.97 4.71
N SER A 133 -27.16 -6.65 5.96
CA SER A 133 -26.29 -6.91 7.12
C SER A 133 -26.14 -8.41 7.38
N VAL A 134 -27.24 -9.18 7.31
CA VAL A 134 -27.21 -10.65 7.41
C VAL A 134 -26.42 -11.24 6.24
N HIS A 135 -26.64 -10.76 5.02
CA HIS A 135 -25.88 -11.18 3.85
C HIS A 135 -24.36 -10.99 4.05
N ARG A 136 -23.93 -9.83 4.57
CA ARG A 136 -22.51 -9.56 4.87
C ARG A 136 -21.98 -10.46 5.97
N LEU A 137 -22.79 -10.77 6.98
CA LEU A 137 -22.41 -11.70 8.03
C LEU A 137 -22.18 -13.10 7.44
N ILE A 138 -23.07 -13.57 6.56
CA ILE A 138 -22.91 -14.84 5.85
C ILE A 138 -21.60 -14.83 5.04
N LEU A 139 -21.37 -13.79 4.24
CA LEU A 139 -20.10 -13.64 3.51
C LEU A 139 -18.90 -13.63 4.45
N ARG A 140 -18.97 -12.95 5.59
CA ARG A 140 -17.88 -12.92 6.57
C ARG A 140 -17.59 -14.31 7.11
N VAL A 141 -18.61 -15.08 7.48
CA VAL A 141 -18.46 -16.46 7.95
C VAL A 141 -17.83 -17.32 6.86
N LEU A 142 -18.31 -17.23 5.63
CA LEU A 142 -17.73 -17.94 4.49
C LEU A 142 -16.26 -17.56 4.26
N LEU A 143 -15.94 -16.27 4.27
CA LEU A 143 -14.58 -15.77 4.06
C LEU A 143 -13.63 -16.05 5.24
N SER A 144 -14.16 -16.39 6.41
CA SER A 144 -13.39 -16.82 7.57
C SER A 144 -12.89 -18.26 7.43
N TYR A 145 -13.50 -19.08 6.55
CA TYR A 145 -13.01 -20.43 6.29
C TYR A 145 -11.65 -20.39 5.56
N ARG A 146 -10.64 -21.04 6.16
CA ARG A 146 -9.26 -21.07 5.65
C ARG A 146 -8.82 -22.41 5.08
N GLY A 147 -9.62 -23.47 5.18
CA GLY A 147 -9.22 -24.83 4.75
C GLY A 147 -8.80 -24.93 3.27
N TRP A 148 -9.28 -24.03 2.42
CA TRP A 148 -8.89 -23.97 1.01
C TRP A 148 -7.42 -23.59 0.76
N ILE A 149 -6.75 -22.91 1.70
CA ILE A 149 -5.35 -22.51 1.56
C ILE A 149 -4.39 -23.69 1.75
N TYR A 150 -4.83 -24.71 2.48
CA TYR A 150 -4.03 -25.88 2.81
C TYR A 150 -4.06 -26.97 1.74
N LEU A 151 -4.97 -26.88 0.77
CA LEU A 151 -5.01 -27.79 -0.37
C LEU A 151 -3.74 -27.64 -1.22
N GLY A 152 -3.12 -28.77 -1.53
CA GLY A 152 -1.99 -28.86 -2.44
C GLY A 152 -2.35 -28.45 -3.88
N PRO A 153 -1.35 -28.15 -4.72
CA PRO A 153 -1.57 -27.87 -6.13
C PRO A 153 -2.31 -29.03 -6.83
N GLY A 154 -3.47 -28.76 -7.42
CA GLY A 154 -4.29 -29.75 -8.12
C GLY A 154 -5.19 -30.61 -7.22
N GLU A 155 -5.04 -30.52 -5.89
CA GLU A 155 -5.89 -31.22 -4.94
C GLU A 155 -7.32 -30.64 -4.96
N LYS A 156 -8.32 -31.53 -4.95
CA LYS A 156 -9.74 -31.16 -4.97
C LYS A 156 -10.43 -31.67 -3.72
N SER A 157 -11.03 -30.76 -2.96
CA SER A 157 -11.93 -31.09 -1.85
C SER A 157 -13.36 -30.72 -2.20
N ARG A 158 -14.31 -31.65 -2.03
CA ARG A 158 -15.74 -31.39 -2.26
C ARG A 158 -16.25 -30.24 -1.37
N VAL A 159 -15.75 -30.16 -0.14
CA VAL A 159 -16.08 -29.07 0.80
C VAL A 159 -15.60 -27.73 0.27
N VAL A 160 -14.35 -27.64 -0.20
CA VAL A 160 -13.78 -26.40 -0.74
C VAL A 160 -14.47 -26.00 -2.05
N MET A 161 -14.79 -26.95 -2.92
CA MET A 161 -15.51 -26.67 -4.16
C MET A 161 -16.93 -26.17 -3.90
N LEU A 162 -17.65 -26.79 -2.96
CA LEU A 162 -18.98 -26.32 -2.53
C LEU A 162 -18.91 -24.92 -1.92
N TRP A 163 -17.97 -24.71 -0.99
CA TRP A 163 -17.72 -23.41 -0.38
C TRP A 163 -17.42 -22.33 -1.44
N ALA A 164 -16.54 -22.63 -2.41
CA ALA A 164 -16.21 -21.70 -3.48
C ALA A 164 -17.42 -21.36 -4.36
N GLY A 165 -18.28 -22.35 -4.64
CA GLY A 165 -19.55 -22.15 -5.32
C GLY A 165 -20.47 -21.19 -4.54
N ILE A 166 -20.62 -21.41 -3.23
CA ILE A 166 -21.44 -20.55 -2.36
C ILE A 166 -20.85 -19.13 -2.31
N VAL A 167 -19.54 -18.97 -2.13
CA VAL A 167 -18.88 -17.64 -2.12
C VAL A 167 -19.14 -16.89 -3.41
N LYS A 168 -19.07 -17.55 -4.59
CA LYS A 168 -19.37 -16.91 -5.87
C LYS A 168 -20.83 -16.48 -5.99
N VAL A 169 -21.77 -17.30 -5.53
CA VAL A 169 -23.21 -16.99 -5.58
C VAL A 169 -23.54 -15.85 -4.63
N VAL A 170 -23.09 -15.93 -3.39
CA VAL A 170 -23.36 -14.91 -2.37
C VAL A 170 -22.59 -13.62 -2.66
N GLY A 171 -21.36 -13.70 -3.18
CA GLY A 171 -20.56 -12.51 -3.52
C GLY A 171 -21.15 -11.63 -4.63
N GLY A 172 -22.11 -12.15 -5.40
CA GLY A 172 -22.79 -11.39 -6.46
C GLY A 172 -21.96 -11.22 -7.73
N LYS A 173 -22.55 -10.54 -8.72
CA LYS A 173 -21.92 -10.23 -10.01
C LYS A 173 -21.39 -8.79 -10.00
N ASP A 174 -20.27 -8.57 -10.68
CA ASP A 174 -19.65 -7.25 -10.92
C ASP A 174 -19.46 -6.38 -9.65
N PRO A 175 -18.68 -6.85 -8.66
CA PRO A 175 -18.42 -6.11 -7.44
C PRO A 175 -17.65 -4.81 -7.73
N LEU A 176 -18.02 -3.73 -7.04
CA LEU A 176 -17.25 -2.48 -6.99
C LEU A 176 -16.00 -2.64 -6.13
N THR A 177 -15.05 -1.72 -6.25
CA THR A 177 -13.73 -1.77 -5.58
C THR A 177 -13.81 -2.14 -4.09
N TYR A 178 -14.75 -1.56 -3.34
CA TYR A 178 -14.87 -1.75 -1.88
C TYR A 178 -16.06 -2.63 -1.45
N SER A 179 -16.72 -3.31 -2.40
CA SER A 179 -17.90 -4.15 -2.15
C SER A 179 -17.73 -5.15 -1.02
N TYR A 180 -16.57 -5.82 -0.95
CA TYR A 180 -16.29 -6.84 0.07
C TYR A 180 -15.75 -6.27 1.39
N GLN A 181 -15.38 -4.99 1.46
CA GLN A 181 -14.61 -4.42 2.57
C GLN A 181 -15.31 -4.56 3.94
N SER A 182 -16.65 -4.52 3.95
CA SER A 182 -17.46 -4.73 5.16
C SER A 182 -17.71 -6.20 5.51
N ALA A 183 -17.58 -7.09 4.53
CA ALA A 183 -17.76 -8.54 4.69
C ALA A 183 -16.45 -9.25 5.02
N LEU A 184 -15.28 -8.63 4.82
CA LEU A 184 -14.00 -9.24 5.20
C LEU A 184 -13.96 -9.57 6.71
N PRO A 185 -13.33 -10.70 7.08
CA PRO A 185 -13.15 -11.07 8.48
C PRO A 185 -12.21 -10.09 9.19
N ARG A 186 -12.43 -9.92 10.49
CA ARG A 186 -11.45 -9.24 11.36
C ARG A 186 -10.29 -10.19 11.64
N MET A 187 -9.11 -9.64 11.89
CA MET A 187 -7.95 -10.43 12.26
C MET A 187 -8.11 -10.96 13.69
N SER A 188 -8.03 -12.27 13.87
CA SER A 188 -8.11 -12.93 15.17
C SER A 188 -6.81 -12.77 15.94
N VAL A 189 -6.89 -12.70 17.27
CA VAL A 189 -5.72 -12.76 18.15
C VAL A 189 -5.34 -14.24 18.32
N PRO A 190 -4.12 -14.66 17.94
CA PRO A 190 -3.66 -16.04 18.14
C PRO A 190 -3.64 -16.42 19.61
N ALA A 191 -3.70 -17.72 19.91
CA ALA A 191 -3.45 -18.20 21.27
C ALA A 191 -1.99 -17.91 21.67
N LEU A 192 -1.81 -17.45 22.91
CA LEU A 192 -0.50 -17.10 23.46
C LEU A 192 0.49 -18.27 23.38
N LYS A 193 0.05 -19.44 23.85
CA LYS A 193 0.83 -20.69 23.84
C LYS A 193 1.32 -21.04 22.44
N ASP A 194 0.42 -21.06 21.45
CA ASP A 194 0.77 -21.38 20.06
C ASP A 194 1.79 -20.38 19.48
N THR A 195 1.69 -19.10 19.83
CA THR A 195 2.68 -18.09 19.41
C THR A 195 4.04 -18.33 20.05
N ILE A 196 4.09 -18.68 21.33
CA ILE A 196 5.35 -18.98 22.05
C ILE A 196 6.00 -20.25 21.49
N GLU A 197 5.24 -21.33 21.29
CA GLU A 197 5.74 -22.58 20.70
C GLU A 197 6.33 -22.34 19.31
N ARG A 198 5.62 -21.58 18.46
CA ARG A 198 6.11 -21.22 17.12
C ARG A 198 7.33 -20.31 17.16
N TYR A 199 7.38 -19.37 18.10
CA TYR A 199 8.53 -18.51 18.30
C TYR A 199 9.78 -19.33 18.64
N LEU A 200 9.69 -20.21 19.66
CA LEU A 200 10.79 -21.07 20.08
C LEU A 200 11.29 -21.95 18.93
N LYS A 201 10.36 -22.60 18.20
CA LYS A 201 10.71 -23.38 17.00
C LYS A 201 11.42 -22.54 15.93
N SER A 202 11.07 -21.26 15.78
CA SER A 202 11.69 -20.39 14.78
C SER A 202 13.09 -19.89 15.15
N VAL A 203 13.44 -19.87 16.45
CA VAL A 203 14.76 -19.39 16.91
C VAL A 203 15.74 -20.52 17.21
N HIS A 204 15.24 -21.74 17.45
CA HIS A 204 16.06 -22.95 17.63
C HIS A 204 17.20 -23.12 16.60
N PRO A 205 16.97 -23.01 15.27
CA PRO A 205 18.06 -23.17 14.29
C PRO A 205 19.11 -22.06 14.34
N LEU A 206 18.83 -20.97 15.06
CA LEU A 206 19.66 -19.77 15.11
C LEU A 206 20.39 -19.58 16.44
N MET A 207 20.20 -20.47 17.42
CA MET A 207 20.76 -20.37 18.77
C MET A 207 21.63 -21.60 19.06
N ASP A 208 22.60 -21.44 19.95
CA ASP A 208 23.20 -22.59 20.59
C ASP A 208 22.30 -23.14 21.71
N GLU A 209 22.71 -24.26 22.31
CA GLU A 209 21.91 -24.96 23.32
C GLU A 209 21.72 -24.13 24.60
N GLU A 210 22.71 -23.34 25.02
CA GLU A 210 22.65 -22.52 26.23
C GLU A 210 21.70 -21.33 26.02
N GLU A 211 21.87 -20.60 24.91
CA GLU A 211 20.99 -19.51 24.50
C GLU A 211 19.55 -19.98 24.36
N TYR A 212 19.33 -21.14 23.73
CA TYR A 212 18.00 -21.69 23.53
C TYR A 212 17.33 -22.08 24.86
N ASN A 213 18.06 -22.75 25.76
CA ASN A 213 17.53 -23.13 27.07
C ASN A 213 17.14 -21.91 27.92
N LYS A 214 17.97 -20.84 27.88
CA LYS A 214 17.62 -19.55 28.50
C LYS A 214 16.32 -18.98 27.92
N MET A 215 16.18 -18.98 26.59
CA MET A 215 14.98 -18.47 25.92
C MET A 215 13.73 -19.30 26.27
N VAL A 216 13.84 -20.63 26.36
CA VAL A 216 12.75 -21.51 26.80
C VAL A 216 12.31 -21.18 28.23
N ALA A 217 13.25 -20.91 29.14
CA ALA A 217 12.94 -20.51 30.51
C ALA A 217 12.17 -19.18 30.54
N LEU A 218 12.67 -18.16 29.84
CA LEU A 218 12.00 -16.86 29.72
C LEU A 218 10.59 -16.97 29.12
N ALA A 219 10.44 -17.77 28.07
CA ALA A 219 9.17 -18.00 27.41
C ALA A 219 8.13 -18.67 28.34
N LYS A 220 8.57 -19.65 29.14
CA LYS A 220 7.72 -20.34 30.11
C LYS A 220 7.29 -19.41 31.25
N GLU A 221 8.20 -18.57 31.73
CA GLU A 221 7.88 -17.54 32.72
C GLU A 221 6.85 -16.55 32.15
N PHE A 222 7.06 -16.06 30.92
CA PHE A 222 6.13 -15.16 30.24
C PHE A 222 4.73 -15.76 30.07
N GLU A 223 4.65 -17.03 29.66
CA GLU A 223 3.37 -17.75 29.45
C GLU A 223 2.57 -17.88 30.76
N THR A 224 3.25 -18.02 31.90
CA THR A 224 2.61 -18.27 33.19
C THR A 224 2.36 -17.01 34.02
N THR A 225 3.07 -15.91 33.75
CA THR A 225 3.02 -14.68 34.55
C THR A 225 2.30 -13.54 33.82
N GLU A 226 3.03 -12.73 33.07
CA GLU A 226 2.57 -11.46 32.50
C GLU A 226 1.82 -11.62 31.16
N GLY A 227 2.17 -12.64 30.37
CA GLY A 227 1.59 -12.88 29.05
C GLY A 227 0.07 -13.06 29.04
N PRO A 228 -0.54 -13.87 29.93
CA PRO A 228 -2.00 -14.03 29.99
C PRO A 228 -2.75 -12.73 30.26
N ARG A 229 -2.17 -11.80 31.04
CA ARG A 229 -2.77 -10.49 31.29
C ARG A 229 -2.75 -9.63 30.03
N MET A 230 -1.62 -9.59 29.33
CA MET A 230 -1.49 -8.86 28.06
C MET A 230 -2.40 -9.42 26.97
N GLN A 231 -2.50 -10.75 26.88
CA GLN A 231 -3.40 -11.46 25.96
C GLN A 231 -4.86 -11.01 26.12
N LYS A 232 -5.35 -10.87 27.36
CA LYS A 232 -6.72 -10.42 27.64
C LYS A 232 -6.98 -9.01 27.07
N TYR A 233 -6.02 -8.09 27.19
CA TYR A 233 -6.13 -6.76 26.61
C TYR A 233 -6.16 -6.78 25.08
N LEU A 234 -5.37 -7.64 24.43
CA LEU A 234 -5.40 -7.79 22.98
C LEU A 234 -6.73 -8.35 22.49
N VAL A 235 -7.28 -9.35 23.17
CA VAL A 235 -8.62 -9.88 22.87
C VAL A 235 -9.67 -8.78 23.01
N LEU A 236 -9.62 -7.98 24.08
CA LEU A 236 -10.52 -6.84 24.26
C LEU A 236 -10.36 -5.82 23.12
N LYS A 237 -9.13 -5.47 22.74
CA LYS A 237 -8.85 -4.58 21.60
C LYS A 237 -9.48 -5.11 20.31
N SER A 238 -9.41 -6.43 20.07
CA SER A 238 -9.94 -7.05 18.86
C SER A 238 -11.48 -6.93 18.72
N TRP A 239 -12.20 -6.71 19.82
CA TRP A 239 -13.66 -6.51 19.79
C TRP A 239 -14.04 -5.12 19.25
N PHE A 240 -13.23 -4.12 19.56
CA PHE A 240 -13.49 -2.71 19.21
C PHE A 240 -12.73 -2.23 17.98
N ALA A 241 -11.61 -2.87 17.63
CA ALA A 241 -10.84 -2.54 16.44
C ALA A 241 -11.29 -3.35 15.22
N ASP A 242 -11.24 -2.74 14.03
CA ASP A 242 -11.44 -3.48 12.78
C ASP A 242 -10.30 -4.46 12.50
N ASN A 243 -9.09 -4.11 12.96
CA ASN A 243 -7.91 -4.96 13.01
C ASN A 243 -7.10 -4.55 14.25
N TYR A 244 -6.73 -5.51 15.10
CA TYR A 244 -6.05 -5.20 16.36
C TYR A 244 -4.58 -4.78 16.16
N ILE A 245 -3.99 -5.03 14.99
CA ILE A 245 -2.57 -4.78 14.68
C ILE A 245 -2.36 -3.46 13.93
N THR A 246 -3.19 -3.16 12.93
CA THR A 246 -2.87 -2.19 11.86
C THR A 246 -2.55 -0.78 12.34
N ASP A 247 -3.32 -0.24 13.29
CA ASP A 247 -3.13 1.09 13.86
C ASP A 247 -1.80 1.20 14.63
N TRP A 248 -1.45 0.18 15.40
CA TRP A 248 -0.19 0.11 16.12
C TRP A 248 0.99 -0.16 15.19
N TRP A 249 0.84 -1.01 14.18
CA TRP A 249 1.87 -1.25 13.18
C TRP A 249 2.24 0.04 12.43
N GLU A 250 1.24 0.76 11.92
CA GLU A 250 1.45 2.05 11.24
C GLU A 250 2.12 3.07 12.17
N LYS A 251 1.60 3.21 13.39
CA LYS A 251 2.09 4.18 14.37
C LYS A 251 3.52 3.89 14.83
N TYR A 252 3.79 2.70 15.36
CA TYR A 252 5.04 2.42 16.07
C TYR A 252 6.18 1.98 15.15
N VAL A 253 5.88 1.33 14.02
CA VAL A 253 6.94 0.87 13.09
C VAL A 253 7.34 1.95 12.10
N TYR A 254 6.38 2.75 11.62
CA TYR A 254 6.67 3.78 10.64
C TYR A 254 6.64 5.18 11.24
N LEU A 255 5.50 5.62 11.79
CA LEU A 255 5.28 7.03 12.12
C LEU A 255 6.05 7.52 13.34
N LYS A 256 6.45 6.64 14.26
CA LYS A 256 7.32 6.97 15.39
C LYS A 256 8.81 6.74 15.11
N GLY A 257 9.16 6.07 14.00
CA GLY A 257 10.54 5.96 13.55
C GLY A 257 11.11 7.37 13.30
N ARG A 258 12.31 7.66 13.84
CA ARG A 258 12.97 8.97 13.72
C ARG A 258 14.09 9.00 12.68
N THR A 259 14.50 7.84 12.15
CA THR A 259 15.49 7.76 11.08
C THR A 259 14.98 8.39 9.79
N SER A 260 15.91 8.82 8.94
CA SER A 260 15.57 9.34 7.60
C SER A 260 14.74 8.32 6.81
N LEU A 261 13.73 8.80 6.07
CA LEU A 261 12.93 7.95 5.19
C LEU A 261 13.72 7.49 3.97
N MET A 262 14.64 8.33 3.50
CA MET A 262 15.52 8.01 2.38
C MET A 262 16.32 6.74 2.73
N ILE A 263 16.28 5.74 1.84
CA ILE A 263 16.91 4.41 1.99
C ILE A 263 16.27 3.53 3.08
N ASN A 264 16.03 4.06 4.29
CA ASN A 264 15.63 3.24 5.45
C ASN A 264 14.14 2.89 5.50
N SER A 265 13.28 3.63 4.80
CA SER A 265 11.83 3.38 4.78
C SER A 265 11.25 3.35 3.37
N ASN A 266 11.60 4.35 2.54
CA ASN A 266 11.08 4.42 1.18
C ASN A 266 11.63 3.28 0.33
N TYR A 267 10.77 2.75 -0.53
CA TYR A 267 11.15 1.76 -1.53
C TYR A 267 10.98 2.34 -2.94
N TYR A 268 11.59 1.69 -3.93
CA TYR A 268 11.51 2.11 -5.33
C TYR A 268 10.91 1.04 -6.22
N VAL A 269 10.41 1.45 -7.38
CA VAL A 269 9.83 0.56 -8.40
C VAL A 269 10.43 0.89 -9.77
N LEU A 270 10.95 -0.13 -10.46
CA LEU A 270 11.52 -0.04 -11.80
C LEU A 270 10.42 -0.13 -12.88
N PRO A 271 10.65 0.41 -14.09
CA PRO A 271 9.76 0.27 -15.23
C PRO A 271 9.90 -1.13 -15.87
N PRO A 272 9.10 -1.44 -16.91
CA PRO A 272 9.40 -2.50 -17.85
C PRO A 272 10.89 -2.59 -18.25
N ARG A 273 11.41 -3.82 -18.40
CA ARG A 273 12.85 -4.09 -18.53
C ARG A 273 13.50 -3.42 -19.74
N THR A 274 12.90 -3.54 -20.92
CA THR A 274 13.48 -2.99 -22.17
C THR A 274 12.49 -2.25 -23.04
N HIS A 275 11.19 -2.42 -22.82
CA HIS A 275 10.17 -1.73 -23.60
C HIS A 275 10.04 -0.26 -23.14
N ILE A 276 10.43 0.67 -24.02
CA ILE A 276 10.31 2.12 -23.82
C ILE A 276 9.44 2.69 -24.95
N PRO A 277 8.15 2.97 -24.70
CA PRO A 277 7.23 3.50 -25.71
C PRO A 277 7.63 4.82 -26.37
N THR A 278 8.38 5.69 -25.67
CA THR A 278 8.96 6.91 -26.25
C THR A 278 10.19 7.35 -25.45
N ASN A 279 11.21 7.84 -26.15
CA ASN A 279 12.40 8.45 -25.53
C ASN A 279 12.21 9.94 -25.24
N ASN A 280 11.10 10.55 -25.67
CA ASN A 280 10.78 11.93 -25.31
C ASN A 280 10.31 11.97 -23.85
N GLN A 281 11.15 12.52 -22.97
CA GLN A 281 10.89 12.62 -21.53
C GLN A 281 9.54 13.28 -21.21
N LEU A 282 9.19 14.38 -21.88
CA LEU A 282 7.99 15.14 -21.56
C LEU A 282 6.73 14.43 -22.03
N ALA A 283 6.78 13.83 -23.22
CA ALA A 283 5.70 12.98 -23.72
C ALA A 283 5.52 11.77 -22.79
N ARG A 284 6.61 11.08 -22.42
CA ARG A 284 6.59 9.96 -21.48
C ARG A 284 5.94 10.33 -20.16
N ALA A 285 6.36 11.45 -19.57
CA ALA A 285 5.82 11.94 -18.31
C ALA A 285 4.32 12.24 -18.42
N ALA A 286 3.89 12.91 -19.50
CA ALA A 286 2.49 13.22 -19.74
C ALA A 286 1.61 11.96 -19.94
N GLY A 287 2.11 10.96 -20.68
CA GLY A 287 1.44 9.68 -20.88
C GLY A 287 1.26 8.91 -19.56
N MET A 288 2.34 8.80 -18.76
CA MET A 288 2.28 8.17 -17.44
C MET A 288 1.35 8.89 -16.48
N LEU A 289 1.44 10.23 -16.40
CA LEU A 289 0.53 11.03 -15.58
C LEU A 289 -0.93 10.83 -15.99
N ARG A 290 -1.21 10.78 -17.29
CA ARG A 290 -2.56 10.54 -17.80
C ARG A 290 -3.09 9.19 -17.30
N GLN A 291 -2.30 8.12 -17.40
CA GLN A 291 -2.72 6.78 -16.98
C GLN A 291 -2.85 6.66 -15.45
N LEU A 292 -1.94 7.23 -14.67
CA LEU A 292 -2.06 7.31 -13.21
C LEU A 292 -3.34 8.02 -12.78
N MET A 293 -3.71 9.09 -13.48
CA MET A 293 -4.92 9.84 -13.20
C MET A 293 -6.20 9.12 -13.64
N VAL A 294 -6.16 8.34 -14.73
CA VAL A 294 -7.27 7.43 -15.10
C VAL A 294 -7.46 6.37 -14.02
N PHE A 295 -6.37 5.75 -13.54
CA PHE A 295 -6.43 4.82 -12.41
C PHE A 295 -7.06 5.47 -11.18
N LYS A 296 -6.60 6.69 -10.82
CA LYS A 296 -7.18 7.46 -9.71
C LYS A 296 -8.68 7.72 -9.91
N GLN A 297 -9.11 8.11 -11.11
CA GLN A 297 -10.53 8.35 -11.37
C GLN A 297 -11.37 7.08 -11.23
N ASN A 298 -10.87 5.93 -11.69
CA ASN A 298 -11.53 4.64 -11.51
C ASN A 298 -11.62 4.29 -10.03
N LEU A 299 -10.55 4.53 -9.26
CA LEU A 299 -10.53 4.30 -7.82
C LEU A 299 -11.51 5.22 -7.06
N ASP A 300 -11.52 6.52 -7.35
CA ASP A 300 -12.43 7.50 -6.73
C ASP A 300 -13.91 7.20 -7.03
N ARG A 301 -14.18 6.56 -8.17
CA ARG A 301 -15.51 6.12 -8.63
C ARG A 301 -15.83 4.68 -8.21
N GLU A 302 -14.91 4.00 -7.52
CA GLU A 302 -15.04 2.60 -7.11
C GLU A 302 -15.24 1.62 -8.29
N GLN A 303 -14.72 1.97 -9.46
CA GLN A 303 -14.81 1.21 -10.71
C GLN A 303 -13.60 0.31 -10.97
N LEU A 304 -12.61 0.31 -10.08
CA LEU A 304 -11.51 -0.66 -10.13
C LEU A 304 -12.03 -2.01 -9.61
N PRO A 305 -11.86 -3.12 -10.36
CA PRO A 305 -12.27 -4.42 -9.86
C PRO A 305 -11.57 -4.77 -8.53
N PRO A 306 -12.28 -5.39 -7.56
CA PRO A 306 -11.64 -5.95 -6.38
C PRO A 306 -10.56 -6.95 -6.77
N LEU A 307 -9.44 -6.94 -6.05
CA LEU A 307 -8.45 -7.98 -6.22
C LEU A 307 -8.94 -9.29 -5.59
N MET A 308 -8.89 -10.36 -6.38
CA MET A 308 -9.38 -11.68 -6.00
C MET A 308 -8.25 -12.71 -6.05
N LEU A 309 -7.94 -13.33 -4.91
CA LEU A 309 -7.03 -14.46 -4.85
C LEU A 309 -7.71 -15.71 -5.44
N ARG A 310 -7.03 -16.36 -6.41
CA ARG A 310 -7.56 -17.49 -7.20
C ARG A 310 -8.93 -17.20 -7.85
N GLY A 311 -9.25 -15.92 -8.10
CA GLY A 311 -10.53 -15.49 -8.67
C GLY A 311 -11.76 -15.73 -7.79
N ILE A 312 -11.58 -16.05 -6.50
CA ILE A 312 -12.68 -16.42 -5.58
C ILE A 312 -12.63 -15.60 -4.29
N VAL A 313 -11.46 -15.43 -3.68
CA VAL A 313 -11.35 -14.84 -2.35
C VAL A 313 -10.97 -13.36 -2.48
N PRO A 314 -11.83 -12.41 -2.08
CA PRO A 314 -11.51 -10.99 -2.14
C PRO A 314 -10.41 -10.61 -1.16
N MET A 315 -9.56 -9.68 -1.57
CA MET A 315 -8.55 -9.04 -0.73
C MET A 315 -8.99 -7.64 -0.29
N CYS A 316 -8.54 -7.22 0.88
CA CYS A 316 -8.74 -5.87 1.40
C CYS A 316 -8.16 -4.82 0.44
N MET A 317 -8.97 -3.82 0.11
CA MET A 317 -8.60 -2.71 -0.79
C MET A 317 -8.41 -1.38 -0.04
N ALA A 318 -8.54 -1.34 1.29
CA ALA A 318 -8.47 -0.10 2.07
C ALA A 318 -7.18 0.71 1.88
N GLN A 319 -6.04 0.07 1.61
CA GLN A 319 -4.76 0.75 1.38
C GLN A 319 -4.79 1.60 0.09
N TYR A 320 -5.63 1.25 -0.90
CA TYR A 320 -5.72 1.97 -2.17
C TYR A 320 -6.20 3.41 -1.98
N GLU A 321 -7.04 3.67 -0.97
CA GLU A 321 -7.56 5.01 -0.67
C GLU A 321 -6.47 6.05 -0.38
N ARG A 322 -5.26 5.59 -0.04
CA ARG A 322 -4.13 6.43 0.37
C ARG A 322 -3.03 6.55 -0.69
N ILE A 323 -3.18 5.93 -1.87
CA ILE A 323 -2.17 6.03 -2.96
C ILE A 323 -1.91 7.48 -3.34
N PHE A 324 -2.99 8.23 -3.57
CA PHE A 324 -2.95 9.59 -4.09
C PHE A 324 -3.40 10.61 -3.06
N CYS A 325 -2.95 11.84 -3.24
CA CYS A 325 -3.24 12.98 -2.37
C CYS A 325 -2.79 12.75 -0.92
N THR A 326 -1.81 11.88 -0.70
CA THR A 326 -1.31 11.55 0.64
C THR A 326 0.11 12.05 0.78
N THR A 327 0.45 12.54 1.96
CA THR A 327 1.82 12.92 2.33
C THR A 327 2.05 12.58 3.79
N ARG A 328 3.28 12.23 4.12
CA ARG A 328 3.73 12.08 5.50
C ARG A 328 4.26 13.41 6.00
N THR A 329 3.67 13.97 7.05
CA THR A 329 4.12 15.24 7.65
C THR A 329 5.05 14.93 8.83
N PRO A 330 6.24 15.55 8.91
CA PRO A 330 7.17 15.29 10.00
C PRO A 330 6.64 15.89 11.31
N GLY A 331 6.82 15.15 12.40
CA GLY A 331 6.61 15.68 13.76
C GLY A 331 7.81 15.34 14.64
N ARG A 332 7.96 16.00 15.80
CA ARG A 332 9.11 15.78 16.69
C ARG A 332 9.16 14.36 17.25
N GLU A 333 8.04 13.88 17.79
CA GLU A 333 7.95 12.53 18.38
C GLU A 333 7.23 11.51 17.50
N GLN A 334 6.33 11.99 16.64
CA GLN A 334 5.54 11.16 15.75
C GLN A 334 5.14 11.97 14.51
N ASP A 335 5.23 11.33 13.36
CA ASP A 335 4.78 11.89 12.08
C ASP A 335 3.26 11.71 11.88
N GLY A 336 2.69 12.48 10.97
CA GLY A 336 1.31 12.37 10.52
C GLY A 336 1.21 11.78 9.11
N LEU A 337 0.10 11.11 8.80
CA LEU A 337 -0.31 10.82 7.43
C LEU A 337 -1.52 11.69 7.08
N GLU A 338 -1.32 12.63 6.17
CA GLU A 338 -2.34 13.60 5.77
C GLU A 338 -2.85 13.31 4.35
N ARG A 339 -4.17 13.43 4.17
CA ARG A 339 -4.85 13.14 2.90
C ARG A 339 -5.69 14.33 2.42
N PHE A 340 -5.40 14.79 1.21
CA PHE A 340 -5.99 15.97 0.59
C PHE A 340 -6.95 15.61 -0.56
N VAL A 341 -8.11 15.04 -0.21
CA VAL A 341 -9.06 14.45 -1.18
C VAL A 341 -9.56 15.38 -2.29
N SER A 342 -9.52 16.69 -2.08
CA SER A 342 -10.00 17.70 -3.03
C SER A 342 -8.94 18.20 -4.03
N SER A 343 -7.72 17.67 -3.96
CA SER A 343 -6.61 18.15 -4.78
C SER A 343 -6.80 17.90 -6.27
N LYS A 344 -6.36 18.86 -7.08
CA LYS A 344 -6.55 18.90 -8.55
C LYS A 344 -5.25 19.21 -9.31
N HIS A 345 -4.12 19.19 -8.62
CA HIS A 345 -2.81 19.53 -9.14
C HIS A 345 -1.78 18.49 -8.70
N ILE A 346 -0.66 18.47 -9.40
CA ILE A 346 0.56 17.81 -8.93
C ILE A 346 1.63 18.85 -8.62
N GLY A 347 2.62 18.46 -7.83
CA GLY A 347 3.89 19.17 -7.72
C GLY A 347 4.83 18.64 -8.80
N VAL A 348 5.43 19.53 -9.58
CA VAL A 348 6.45 19.17 -10.57
C VAL A 348 7.76 19.81 -10.16
N ASN A 349 8.83 19.02 -10.08
CA ASN A 349 10.18 19.50 -9.91
C ASN A 349 10.98 19.29 -11.20
N TYR A 350 11.63 20.36 -11.68
CA TYR A 350 12.59 20.30 -12.78
C TYR A 350 13.79 21.17 -12.42
N ARG A 351 15.00 20.58 -12.39
CA ARG A 351 16.24 21.25 -11.98
C ARG A 351 16.11 22.01 -10.65
N GLY A 352 15.39 21.42 -9.69
CA GLY A 352 15.22 22.00 -8.37
C GLY A 352 14.13 23.08 -8.28
N ARG A 353 13.60 23.57 -9.40
CA ARG A 353 12.44 24.48 -9.43
C ARG A 353 11.14 23.73 -9.21
N TRP A 354 10.27 24.27 -8.37
CA TRP A 354 8.97 23.67 -8.06
C TRP A 354 7.81 24.38 -8.75
N PHE A 355 6.90 23.61 -9.34
CA PHE A 355 5.72 24.10 -10.01
C PHE A 355 4.46 23.42 -9.52
N LYS A 356 3.37 24.20 -9.43
CA LYS A 356 2.01 23.69 -9.37
C LYS A 356 1.50 23.45 -10.78
N MET A 357 1.20 22.19 -11.11
CA MET A 357 0.66 21.82 -12.43
C MET A 357 -0.81 21.36 -12.32
N PRO A 358 -1.79 22.11 -12.86
CA PRO A 358 -3.20 21.71 -12.86
C PRO A 358 -3.48 20.56 -13.85
N LEU A 359 -4.25 19.56 -13.42
CA LEU A 359 -4.54 18.38 -14.26
C LEU A 359 -5.94 18.38 -14.90
N TYR A 360 -6.80 19.32 -14.54
CA TYR A 360 -8.21 19.34 -14.96
C TYR A 360 -8.53 20.59 -15.77
N ARG A 361 -9.45 20.46 -16.73
CA ARG A 361 -9.95 21.59 -17.51
C ARG A 361 -10.69 22.59 -16.62
N LYS A 362 -10.44 23.88 -16.81
CA LYS A 362 -11.09 24.95 -16.05
C LYS A 362 -12.59 25.00 -16.39
N GLY A 363 -13.43 25.12 -15.37
CA GLY A 363 -14.88 25.29 -15.53
C GLY A 363 -15.66 24.00 -15.82
N THR A 364 -15.00 22.83 -15.93
CA THR A 364 -15.67 21.54 -16.09
C THR A 364 -15.41 20.63 -14.89
N TYR A 365 -16.42 19.87 -14.47
CA TYR A 365 -16.29 18.98 -13.32
C TYR A 365 -15.70 17.64 -13.75
N GLY A 366 -14.54 17.29 -13.19
CA GLY A 366 -13.93 15.96 -13.34
C GLY A 366 -13.33 15.65 -14.71
N GLN A 367 -13.26 16.61 -15.63
CA GLN A 367 -12.65 16.40 -16.95
C GLN A 367 -11.12 16.58 -16.86
N LEU A 368 -10.42 15.47 -16.95
CA LEU A 368 -8.95 15.39 -16.95
C LEU A 368 -8.41 15.90 -18.29
N LEU A 369 -7.30 16.64 -18.26
CA LEU A 369 -6.59 17.08 -19.46
C LEU A 369 -6.10 15.88 -20.29
N SER A 370 -5.95 16.08 -21.60
CA SER A 370 -5.35 15.05 -22.46
C SER A 370 -3.85 14.92 -22.17
N ALA A 371 -3.23 13.79 -22.53
CA ALA A 371 -1.78 13.66 -22.41
C ALA A 371 -1.04 14.70 -23.27
N TYR A 372 -1.57 15.01 -24.46
CA TYR A 372 -1.07 16.10 -25.31
C TYR A 372 -1.07 17.47 -24.60
N ASP A 373 -2.16 17.81 -23.90
CA ASP A 373 -2.25 19.06 -23.15
C ASP A 373 -1.31 19.06 -21.92
N MET A 374 -1.13 17.91 -21.26
CA MET A 374 -0.17 17.76 -20.16
C MET A 374 1.28 17.89 -20.65
N GLU A 375 1.61 17.34 -21.81
CA GLU A 375 2.94 17.48 -22.43
C GLU A 375 3.25 18.96 -22.70
N ARG A 376 2.30 19.71 -23.26
CA ARG A 376 2.44 21.17 -23.46
C ARG A 376 2.62 21.94 -22.14
N GLN A 377 1.96 21.51 -21.06
CA GLN A 377 2.21 22.10 -19.74
C GLN A 377 3.64 21.83 -19.27
N LEU A 378 4.16 20.61 -19.46
CA LEU A 378 5.53 20.26 -19.08
C LEU A 378 6.56 21.01 -19.93
N GLN A 379 6.31 21.18 -21.24
CA GLN A 379 7.13 22.03 -22.12
C GLN A 379 7.18 23.48 -21.60
N SER A 380 6.06 24.02 -21.13
CA SER A 380 6.04 25.36 -20.53
C SER A 380 6.86 25.46 -19.24
N ILE A 381 6.88 24.40 -18.42
CA ILE A 381 7.68 24.31 -17.19
C ILE A 381 9.18 24.30 -17.51
N VAL A 382 9.59 23.46 -18.47
CA VAL A 382 10.99 23.39 -18.92
C VAL A 382 11.44 24.72 -19.50
N ALA A 383 10.64 25.33 -20.38
CA ALA A 383 10.96 26.63 -20.99
C ALA A 383 11.04 27.78 -19.98
N ALA A 384 10.25 27.73 -18.90
CA ALA A 384 10.28 28.74 -17.84
C ALA A 384 11.44 28.57 -16.85
N THR A 385 12.18 27.46 -16.91
CA THR A 385 13.25 27.14 -15.97
C THR A 385 14.61 27.58 -16.52
N THR A 386 15.21 28.59 -15.91
CA THR A 386 16.53 29.12 -16.29
C THR A 386 17.44 29.29 -15.08
N GLY A 387 18.74 29.04 -15.30
CA GLY A 387 19.80 29.25 -14.30
C GLY A 387 19.82 28.23 -13.16
N ASN A 388 20.89 28.29 -12.36
CA ASN A 388 20.96 27.63 -11.06
C ASN A 388 20.27 28.52 -10.03
N VAL A 389 19.60 27.92 -9.05
CA VAL A 389 18.88 28.64 -7.99
C VAL A 389 19.22 28.10 -6.62
N PRO A 390 19.17 28.93 -5.56
CA PRO A 390 19.44 28.49 -4.20
C PRO A 390 18.53 27.33 -3.76
N GLU A 391 17.25 27.40 -4.13
CA GLU A 391 16.24 26.39 -3.80
C GLU A 391 16.44 25.03 -4.50
N ALA A 392 17.48 24.87 -5.32
CA ALA A 392 17.68 23.65 -6.10
C ALA A 392 17.82 22.40 -5.22
N HIS A 393 18.30 22.58 -3.99
CA HIS A 393 18.51 21.50 -3.03
C HIS A 393 17.42 21.37 -1.97
N LEU A 394 16.32 22.14 -2.06
CA LEU A 394 15.27 22.19 -1.05
C LEU A 394 14.76 20.81 -0.59
N SER A 395 14.64 19.84 -1.49
CA SER A 395 14.13 18.51 -1.13
C SER A 395 15.06 17.72 -0.19
N ALA A 396 16.32 18.15 -0.03
CA ALA A 396 17.27 17.54 0.91
C ALA A 396 16.76 17.57 2.35
N LEU A 397 15.94 18.55 2.72
CA LEU A 397 15.30 18.60 4.03
C LEU A 397 14.40 17.38 4.30
N THR A 398 13.79 16.78 3.27
CA THR A 398 12.98 15.56 3.43
C THR A 398 13.83 14.29 3.58
N ALA A 399 15.14 14.38 3.32
CA ALA A 399 16.12 13.31 3.54
C ALA A 399 16.74 13.36 4.94
N ALA A 400 16.47 14.40 5.74
CA ALA A 400 16.91 14.50 7.13
C ALA A 400 16.27 13.43 8.01
N ASP A 401 16.78 13.26 9.23
CA ASP A 401 16.04 12.56 10.27
C ASP A 401 14.71 13.28 10.55
N ARG A 402 13.72 12.54 11.06
CA ARG A 402 12.34 13.06 11.13
C ARG A 402 12.20 14.23 12.10
N THR A 403 13.03 14.26 13.15
CA THR A 403 13.00 15.32 14.15
C THR A 403 13.64 16.59 13.60
N ALA A 404 14.80 16.49 12.95
CA ALA A 404 15.40 17.64 12.27
C ALA A 404 14.46 18.19 11.19
N TRP A 405 13.86 17.33 10.36
CA TRP A 405 12.90 17.79 9.36
C TRP A 405 11.70 18.51 9.99
N ALA A 406 11.15 17.98 11.09
CA ALA A 406 10.07 18.66 11.82
C ALA A 406 10.48 20.06 12.30
N ASN A 407 11.70 20.21 12.84
CA ASN A 407 12.21 21.49 13.31
C ASN A 407 12.45 22.48 12.17
N HIS A 408 13.05 22.04 11.06
CA HIS A 408 13.23 22.87 9.87
C HIS A 408 11.89 23.29 9.26
N ARG A 409 10.92 22.36 9.19
CA ARG A 409 9.56 22.65 8.72
C ARG A 409 8.88 23.75 9.54
N ASP A 410 8.96 23.66 10.87
CA ASP A 410 8.36 24.66 11.75
C ASP A 410 9.09 26.01 11.69
N THR A 411 10.42 25.99 11.57
CA THR A 411 11.25 27.21 11.54
C THR A 411 11.07 27.99 10.25
N PHE A 412 11.06 27.30 9.10
CA PHE A 412 11.15 27.96 7.79
C PHE A 412 9.85 27.91 6.97
N PHE A 413 8.87 27.08 7.34
CA PHE A 413 7.66 26.82 6.53
C PHE A 413 6.35 26.92 7.31
N SER A 414 6.34 27.51 8.50
CA SER A 414 5.15 27.66 9.33
C SER A 414 4.23 28.82 8.92
N ASP A 415 4.76 29.82 8.20
CA ASP A 415 4.05 31.02 7.75
C ASP A 415 4.49 31.52 6.36
N GLY A 416 3.98 32.70 5.97
CA GLY A 416 4.43 33.41 4.78
C GLY A 416 4.24 32.67 3.45
N ILE A 417 5.16 32.94 2.52
CA ILE A 417 5.18 32.33 1.18
C ILE A 417 5.65 30.88 1.22
N ASN A 418 6.58 30.54 2.12
CA ASN A 418 7.10 29.19 2.28
C ASN A 418 6.01 28.20 2.68
N LYS A 419 5.14 28.54 3.64
CA LYS A 419 3.97 27.73 3.99
C LYS A 419 3.05 27.51 2.80
N LYS A 420 2.76 28.57 2.04
CA LYS A 420 1.87 28.48 0.87
C LYS A 420 2.45 27.56 -0.21
N SER A 421 3.75 27.66 -0.48
CA SER A 421 4.45 26.81 -1.44
C SER A 421 4.56 25.37 -0.95
N LEU A 422 4.95 25.12 0.30
CA LEU A 422 5.01 23.78 0.89
C LEU A 422 3.64 23.10 0.86
N SER A 423 2.57 23.83 1.21
CA SER A 423 1.19 23.32 1.16
C SER A 423 0.78 22.86 -0.25
N VAL A 424 1.33 23.46 -1.31
CA VAL A 424 1.09 22.97 -2.69
C VAL A 424 1.71 21.58 -2.90
N ILE A 425 2.92 21.33 -2.41
CA ILE A 425 3.61 20.05 -2.53
C ILE A 425 2.92 18.98 -1.66
N GLU A 426 2.67 19.31 -0.39
CA GLU A 426 1.99 18.43 0.57
C GLU A 426 0.59 18.04 0.09
N SER A 427 -0.18 19.00 -0.44
CA SER A 427 -1.52 18.74 -0.97
C SER A 427 -1.56 18.15 -2.37
N ALA A 428 -0.44 18.07 -3.10
CA ALA A 428 -0.42 17.54 -4.47
C ALA A 428 -1.02 16.13 -4.56
N ILE A 429 -1.60 15.77 -5.72
CA ILE A 429 -2.08 14.39 -5.96
C ILE A 429 -0.93 13.38 -5.90
N MET A 430 0.20 13.75 -6.47
CA MET A 430 1.49 13.05 -6.47
C MET A 430 2.57 14.09 -6.80
N VAL A 431 3.84 13.69 -6.72
CA VAL A 431 4.97 14.52 -7.17
C VAL A 431 5.56 13.92 -8.45
N LEU A 432 5.93 14.77 -9.41
CA LEU A 432 6.69 14.41 -10.62
C LEU A 432 8.07 15.07 -10.56
N TYR A 433 9.12 14.27 -10.75
CA TYR A 433 10.47 14.76 -11.06
C TYR A 433 10.77 14.51 -12.54
N LEU A 434 11.18 15.57 -13.23
CA LEU A 434 11.83 15.50 -14.53
C LEU A 434 13.34 15.52 -14.29
N ASP A 435 13.96 14.35 -14.44
CA ASP A 435 15.38 14.12 -14.11
C ASP A 435 16.22 14.13 -15.39
N ASP A 436 17.23 14.98 -15.46
CA ASP A 436 18.09 15.11 -16.65
C ASP A 436 19.07 13.94 -16.83
N SER A 437 19.20 13.07 -15.83
CA SER A 437 20.06 11.89 -15.94
C SER A 437 19.49 10.85 -16.91
N CYS A 438 20.37 10.01 -17.47
CA CYS A 438 20.03 8.95 -18.41
C CYS A 438 20.52 7.58 -17.90
N PRO A 439 19.99 7.08 -16.78
CA PRO A 439 20.42 5.78 -16.24
C PRO A 439 20.11 4.66 -17.23
N ASN A 440 21.10 3.81 -17.51
CA ASN A 440 20.97 2.74 -18.50
C ASN A 440 20.86 1.36 -17.85
N GLU A 441 21.60 1.14 -16.77
CA GLU A 441 21.59 -0.11 -16.01
C GLU A 441 20.47 -0.12 -14.96
N MET A 442 19.94 -1.31 -14.64
CA MET A 442 18.85 -1.43 -13.66
C MET A 442 19.28 -1.06 -12.25
N ALA A 443 20.53 -1.36 -11.86
CA ALA A 443 21.08 -0.97 -10.57
C ALA A 443 21.27 0.55 -10.48
N GLU A 444 21.74 1.19 -11.55
CA GLU A 444 21.83 2.65 -11.63
C GLU A 444 20.46 3.31 -11.52
N LEU A 445 19.48 2.81 -12.28
CA LEU A 445 18.09 3.27 -12.22
C LEU A 445 17.50 3.10 -10.81
N GLY A 446 17.76 1.97 -10.16
CA GLY A 446 17.32 1.71 -8.78
C GLY A 446 17.92 2.69 -7.76
N ARG A 447 19.23 2.96 -7.83
CA ARG A 447 19.91 3.99 -7.01
C ARG A 447 19.30 5.37 -7.24
N SER A 448 19.11 5.74 -8.50
CA SER A 448 18.48 7.01 -8.86
C SER A 448 17.05 7.13 -8.30
N LEU A 449 16.26 6.05 -8.28
CA LEU A 449 14.89 6.10 -7.77
C LEU A 449 14.80 6.08 -6.24
N ILE A 450 15.66 5.33 -5.54
CA ILE A 450 15.57 5.19 -4.08
C ILE A 450 16.08 6.43 -3.33
N HIS A 451 17.17 7.06 -3.80
CA HIS A 451 17.80 8.20 -3.12
C HIS A 451 18.14 9.36 -4.06
N GLY A 452 18.26 9.11 -5.37
CA GLY A 452 18.65 10.16 -6.32
C GLY A 452 20.01 10.75 -5.95
N ASN A 453 20.13 12.08 -5.93
CA ASN A 453 21.32 12.80 -5.47
C ASN A 453 21.19 13.35 -4.02
N GLY A 454 20.15 12.93 -3.29
CA GLY A 454 19.84 13.42 -1.94
C GLY A 454 18.99 14.69 -1.91
N ALA A 455 18.88 15.43 -3.03
CA ALA A 455 18.13 16.68 -3.10
C ALA A 455 17.00 16.69 -4.16
N ASN A 456 16.96 15.66 -5.02
CA ASN A 456 16.04 15.55 -6.15
C ASN A 456 14.93 14.51 -5.93
N ARG A 457 14.52 14.24 -4.69
CA ARG A 457 13.35 13.42 -4.36
C ARG A 457 12.62 14.04 -3.18
N TRP A 458 11.28 13.95 -3.18
CA TRP A 458 10.45 14.40 -2.07
C TRP A 458 9.97 13.16 -1.32
N PHE A 459 10.71 12.75 -0.29
CA PHE A 459 10.55 11.44 0.33
C PHE A 459 9.25 11.28 1.14
N ASP A 460 8.64 12.40 1.54
CA ASP A 460 7.39 12.41 2.29
C ASP A 460 6.16 12.09 1.45
N LYS A 461 6.25 12.15 0.11
CA LYS A 461 5.07 11.96 -0.73
C LYS A 461 4.73 10.48 -0.83
N SER A 462 3.44 10.14 -0.74
CA SER A 462 2.99 8.75 -0.91
C SER A 462 3.46 8.15 -2.24
N LEU A 463 3.47 8.95 -3.31
CA LEU A 463 3.91 8.54 -4.65
C LEU A 463 4.68 9.68 -5.32
N THR A 464 5.93 9.38 -5.69
CA THR A 464 6.78 10.24 -6.50
C THR A 464 7.13 9.52 -7.80
N LEU A 465 6.64 10.05 -8.94
CA LEU A 465 6.99 9.60 -10.28
C LEU A 465 8.28 10.31 -10.71
N VAL A 466 9.25 9.56 -11.20
CA VAL A 466 10.50 10.10 -11.77
C VAL A 466 10.58 9.71 -13.23
N VAL A 467 10.84 10.68 -14.11
CA VAL A 467 10.99 10.45 -15.55
C VAL A 467 12.33 11.02 -16.01
N PHE A 468 13.16 10.16 -16.56
CA PHE A 468 14.54 10.43 -16.97
C PHE A 468 14.61 10.97 -18.41
N ALA A 469 15.68 11.67 -18.75
CA ALA A 469 15.85 12.29 -20.07
C ALA A 469 15.83 11.29 -21.23
N ASN A 470 16.18 10.02 -20.98
CA ASN A 470 16.08 8.92 -21.95
C ASN A 470 14.70 8.25 -22.03
N GLY A 471 13.65 8.82 -21.43
CA GLY A 471 12.29 8.26 -21.43
C GLY A 471 12.08 7.08 -20.48
N ARG A 472 13.10 6.64 -19.73
CA ARG A 472 12.90 5.72 -18.62
C ARG A 472 12.15 6.41 -17.49
N CYS A 473 11.45 5.65 -16.67
CA CYS A 473 10.71 6.19 -15.53
C CYS A 473 10.63 5.16 -14.41
N GLY A 474 10.24 5.60 -13.22
CA GLY A 474 10.02 4.72 -12.08
C GLY A 474 9.41 5.49 -10.93
N MET A 475 9.32 4.84 -9.76
CA MET A 475 8.70 5.46 -8.58
C MET A 475 9.59 5.39 -7.36
N ASN A 476 9.49 6.44 -6.52
CA ASN A 476 9.85 6.42 -5.11
C ASN A 476 8.56 6.46 -4.29
N VAL A 477 8.48 5.64 -3.25
CA VAL A 477 7.23 5.42 -2.50
C VAL A 477 7.50 5.48 -1.00
N GLU A 478 6.77 6.36 -0.29
CA GLU A 478 6.72 6.38 1.17
C GLU A 478 5.97 5.14 1.69
N HIS A 479 6.48 4.46 2.72
CA HIS A 479 6.01 3.11 3.06
C HIS A 479 4.89 3.07 4.12
N ALA A 480 4.72 4.09 4.97
CA ALA A 480 3.79 4.03 6.09
C ALA A 480 2.35 3.76 5.66
N TRP A 481 1.91 4.31 4.51
CA TRP A 481 0.51 4.23 4.08
C TRP A 481 0.09 2.89 3.45
N ALA A 482 1.02 2.09 2.89
CA ALA A 482 0.70 0.81 2.23
C ALA A 482 1.89 -0.15 2.06
N ASP A 483 1.56 -1.37 1.67
CA ASP A 483 2.50 -2.44 1.34
C ASP A 483 2.74 -2.54 -0.18
N ALA A 484 3.93 -3.02 -0.57
CA ALA A 484 4.40 -3.04 -1.97
C ALA A 484 3.42 -3.64 -3.01
N PRO A 485 2.64 -4.72 -2.73
CA PRO A 485 1.70 -5.27 -3.70
C PRO A 485 0.64 -4.27 -4.21
N VAL A 486 0.28 -3.27 -3.40
CA VAL A 486 -0.68 -2.22 -3.79
C VAL A 486 -0.11 -1.38 -4.94
N VAL A 487 1.16 -0.97 -4.82
CA VAL A 487 1.85 -0.20 -5.86
C VAL A 487 2.22 -1.08 -7.05
N ALA A 488 2.58 -2.34 -6.84
CA ALA A 488 2.81 -3.27 -7.95
C ALA A 488 1.59 -3.39 -8.88
N HIS A 489 0.38 -3.50 -8.31
CA HIS A 489 -0.86 -3.52 -9.10
C HIS A 489 -1.09 -2.20 -9.85
N LEU A 490 -0.92 -1.06 -9.17
CA LEU A 490 -1.02 0.27 -9.80
C LEU A 490 -0.07 0.39 -11.00
N TRP A 491 1.20 0.03 -10.79
CA TRP A 491 2.25 0.21 -11.78
C TRP A 491 2.04 -0.66 -13.01
N GLU A 492 1.62 -1.91 -12.78
CA GLU A 492 1.29 -2.84 -13.84
C GLU A 492 0.07 -2.38 -14.66
N GLU A 493 -1.00 -1.91 -14.02
CA GLU A 493 -2.18 -1.37 -14.70
C GLU A 493 -1.79 -0.16 -15.56
N VAL A 494 -0.95 0.75 -15.03
CA VAL A 494 -0.49 1.95 -15.73
C VAL A 494 0.39 1.62 -16.94
N CYS A 495 1.41 0.77 -16.77
CA CYS A 495 2.32 0.40 -17.86
C CYS A 495 1.60 -0.38 -18.97
N THR A 496 0.67 -1.27 -18.62
CA THR A 496 -0.10 -2.02 -19.62
C THR A 496 -1.09 -1.12 -20.37
N ARG A 497 -1.80 -0.22 -19.66
CA ARG A 497 -2.72 0.76 -20.27
C ARG A 497 -2.03 1.72 -21.22
N GLU A 498 -0.82 2.15 -20.90
CA GLU A 498 -0.05 3.03 -21.77
C GLU A 498 0.18 2.43 -23.17
N VAL A 499 0.44 1.12 -23.23
CA VAL A 499 0.56 0.37 -24.50
C VAL A 499 -0.81 0.24 -25.17
N ILE A 500 -1.83 -0.17 -24.41
CA ILE A 500 -3.19 -0.41 -24.93
C ILE A 500 -3.79 0.86 -25.55
N ASP A 501 -3.63 2.00 -24.88
CA ASP A 501 -4.20 3.27 -25.31
C ASP A 501 -3.35 3.95 -26.40
N GLN A 502 -2.20 3.37 -26.76
CA GLN A 502 -1.28 3.85 -27.81
C GLN A 502 -1.02 5.36 -27.72
N MET A 503 -0.46 5.80 -26.60
CA MET A 503 -0.41 7.21 -26.21
C MET A 503 0.39 8.12 -27.16
N TYR A 504 1.31 7.56 -27.94
CA TYR A 504 2.36 8.29 -28.66
C TYR A 504 2.21 8.21 -30.18
N ASP A 505 2.54 9.28 -30.89
CA ASP A 505 2.63 9.33 -32.35
C ASP A 505 3.99 8.85 -32.87
N ALA A 506 4.16 8.87 -34.20
CA ALA A 506 5.39 8.41 -34.85
C ALA A 506 6.65 9.23 -34.49
N ASN A 507 6.47 10.46 -34.00
CA ASN A 507 7.57 11.33 -33.56
C ASN A 507 7.82 11.18 -32.04
N GLY A 508 7.11 10.29 -31.36
CA GLY A 508 7.24 10.05 -29.93
C GLY A 508 6.54 11.09 -29.05
N HIS A 509 5.76 12.00 -29.62
CA HIS A 509 4.92 12.97 -28.88
C HIS A 509 3.58 12.35 -28.50
N CYS A 510 2.89 12.89 -27.49
CA CYS A 510 1.54 12.46 -27.18
C CYS A 510 0.59 12.76 -28.35
N LYS A 511 -0.27 11.79 -28.73
CA LYS A 511 -1.23 12.00 -29.81
C LYS A 511 -2.18 13.17 -29.52
N LYS A 512 -2.30 14.11 -30.46
CA LYS A 512 -3.20 15.26 -30.35
C LYS A 512 -4.66 14.80 -30.50
N PRO A 513 -5.52 14.98 -29.48
CA PRO A 513 -6.93 14.64 -29.61
C PRO A 513 -7.70 15.76 -30.34
N SER A 514 -8.87 15.43 -30.89
CA SER A 514 -9.76 16.40 -31.55
C SER A 514 -10.27 17.50 -30.62
N ASN A 515 -10.28 17.24 -29.30
CA ASN A 515 -10.73 18.17 -28.26
C ASN A 515 -9.57 18.80 -27.46
N ALA A 516 -8.37 18.86 -28.03
CA ALA A 516 -7.23 19.55 -27.43
C ALA A 516 -7.57 21.01 -27.13
N LEU A 517 -7.00 21.57 -26.07
CA LEU A 517 -7.31 22.94 -25.66
C LEU A 517 -6.38 23.92 -26.36
N ASP A 518 -6.92 25.02 -26.88
CA ASP A 518 -6.11 26.11 -27.40
C ASP A 518 -5.31 26.77 -26.25
N GLN A 519 -6.02 27.11 -25.17
CA GLN A 519 -5.46 27.73 -23.97
C GLN A 519 -5.47 26.76 -22.77
N LEU A 520 -4.29 26.55 -22.19
CA LEU A 520 -4.09 25.67 -21.04
C LEU A 520 -4.20 26.43 -19.72
N PRO A 521 -4.62 25.76 -18.62
CA PRO A 521 -4.44 26.30 -17.28
C PRO A 521 -2.93 26.56 -17.02
N PRO A 522 -2.55 27.74 -16.49
CA PRO A 522 -1.14 28.05 -16.30
C PRO A 522 -0.54 27.21 -15.17
N CYS A 523 0.66 26.67 -15.41
CA CYS A 523 1.55 26.17 -14.36
C CYS A 523 2.05 27.35 -13.53
N LYS A 524 2.10 27.21 -12.21
CA LYS A 524 2.58 28.27 -11.32
C LYS A 524 3.90 27.88 -10.70
N LEU A 525 4.95 28.68 -10.93
CA LEU A 525 6.21 28.58 -10.20
C LEU A 525 5.95 28.86 -8.71
N LEU A 526 6.46 28.00 -7.84
CA LEU A 526 6.43 28.21 -6.40
C LEU A 526 7.55 29.17 -6.00
N GLN A 527 7.28 29.97 -4.98
CA GLN A 527 8.20 30.98 -4.49
C GLN A 527 8.62 30.64 -3.08
N TRP A 528 9.86 30.97 -2.74
CA TRP A 528 10.44 30.71 -1.43
C TRP A 528 11.09 31.99 -0.92
N ASP A 529 10.84 32.29 0.35
CA ASP A 529 11.65 33.23 1.10
C ASP A 529 12.92 32.50 1.54
N TRP A 530 14.01 32.76 0.83
CA TRP A 530 15.27 32.02 0.94
C TRP A 530 16.27 32.80 1.78
N THR A 531 16.30 32.48 3.07
CA THR A 531 17.26 33.07 4.01
C THR A 531 18.57 32.28 4.03
N LYS A 532 19.68 32.89 4.48
CA LYS A 532 20.94 32.17 4.70
C LYS A 532 20.79 31.00 5.66
N ALA A 533 19.96 31.13 6.70
CA ALA A 533 19.72 30.07 7.67
C ALA A 533 19.02 28.84 7.03
N LEU A 534 18.08 29.08 6.10
CA LEU A 534 17.46 28.01 5.32
C LEU A 534 18.48 27.34 4.38
N ASP A 535 19.33 28.13 3.73
CA ASP A 535 20.42 27.64 2.88
C ASP A 535 21.39 26.74 3.65
N ASP A 536 21.89 27.22 4.80
CA ASP A 536 22.79 26.47 5.68
C ASP A 536 22.16 25.14 6.16
N ALA A 537 20.85 25.16 6.49
CA ALA A 537 20.12 23.95 6.88
C ALA A 537 20.02 22.96 5.72
N VAL A 538 19.66 23.42 4.53
CA VAL A 538 19.55 22.59 3.32
C VAL A 538 20.90 21.94 2.97
N GLU A 539 21.99 22.70 2.98
CA GLU A 539 23.32 22.17 2.68
C GLU A 539 23.82 21.18 3.74
N THR A 540 23.47 21.41 5.01
CA THR A 540 23.75 20.47 6.11
C THR A 540 23.04 19.13 5.88
N GLU A 541 21.74 19.14 5.60
CA GLU A 541 20.99 17.91 5.35
C GLU A 541 21.41 17.22 4.04
N LEU A 542 21.82 17.99 3.03
CA LEU A 542 22.37 17.46 1.80
C LEU A 542 23.70 16.73 2.03
N ALA A 543 24.58 17.27 2.88
CA ALA A 543 25.83 16.60 3.24
C ALA A 543 25.57 15.25 3.95
N THR A 544 24.62 15.22 4.88
CA THR A 544 24.17 13.99 5.55
C THR A 544 23.60 12.99 4.55
N ALA A 545 22.74 13.44 3.63
CA ALA A 545 22.16 12.60 2.60
C ALA A 545 23.22 12.00 1.68
N LYS A 546 24.21 12.80 1.25
CA LYS A 546 25.34 12.35 0.42
C LYS A 546 26.18 11.29 1.13
N ALA A 547 26.40 11.40 2.43
CA ALA A 547 27.11 10.38 3.21
C ALA A 547 26.36 9.04 3.23
N ALA A 548 25.04 9.06 3.43
CA ALA A 548 24.20 7.86 3.36
C ALA A 548 24.16 7.25 1.94
N ILE A 549 24.13 8.09 0.90
CA ILE A 549 24.20 7.63 -0.49
C ILE A 549 25.54 6.94 -0.78
N ALA A 550 26.64 7.48 -0.27
CA ALA A 550 27.97 6.91 -0.47
C ALA A 550 28.11 5.52 0.19
N SER A 551 27.40 5.27 1.29
CA SER A 551 27.43 3.99 1.98
C SER A 551 26.46 2.95 1.38
N PHE A 552 25.39 3.37 0.72
CA PHE A 552 24.42 2.48 0.10
C PHE A 552 25.00 1.68 -1.08
N ASP A 553 24.82 0.36 -1.08
CA ASP A 553 25.15 -0.53 -2.19
C ASP A 553 23.91 -1.19 -2.77
N LEU A 554 23.88 -1.37 -4.09
CA LEU A 554 22.77 -2.02 -4.79
C LEU A 554 23.26 -2.84 -5.99
N ALA A 555 22.92 -4.13 -6.00
CA ALA A 555 23.01 -4.99 -7.17
C ALA A 555 21.60 -5.36 -7.64
N VAL A 556 21.35 -5.29 -8.95
CA VAL A 556 20.11 -5.76 -9.57
C VAL A 556 20.49 -6.80 -10.60
N ILE A 557 20.08 -8.05 -10.37
CA ILE A 557 20.43 -9.19 -11.22
C ILE A 557 19.19 -9.85 -11.81
N SER A 558 19.38 -10.45 -12.99
CA SER A 558 18.39 -11.27 -13.67
C SER A 558 18.94 -12.69 -13.78
N HIS A 559 18.12 -13.65 -13.39
CA HIS A 559 18.37 -15.06 -13.64
C HIS A 559 17.40 -15.53 -14.74
N THR A 560 17.97 -16.10 -15.81
CA THR A 560 17.21 -16.52 -17.01
C THR A 560 17.47 -17.96 -17.43
N ALA A 561 18.31 -18.71 -16.68
CA ALA A 561 18.65 -20.09 -17.03
C ALA A 561 17.46 -21.04 -16.82
N TYR A 562 16.68 -20.79 -15.77
CA TYR A 562 15.40 -21.43 -15.50
C TYR A 562 14.50 -20.48 -14.69
N GLY A 563 13.25 -20.86 -14.46
CA GLY A 563 12.35 -20.08 -13.60
C GLY A 563 11.21 -20.94 -13.04
N LYS A 564 10.05 -20.30 -12.83
CA LYS A 564 8.86 -20.94 -12.27
C LYS A 564 8.49 -22.23 -12.99
N GLY A 565 8.67 -22.29 -14.32
CA GLY A 565 8.35 -23.45 -15.13
C GLY A 565 9.11 -24.69 -14.65
N ALA A 566 10.44 -24.60 -14.55
CA ALA A 566 11.28 -25.70 -14.05
C ALA A 566 11.01 -26.00 -12.58
N ILE A 567 10.94 -24.97 -11.72
CA ILE A 567 10.76 -25.15 -10.27
C ILE A 567 9.46 -25.90 -9.94
N THR A 568 8.37 -25.54 -10.62
CA THR A 568 7.07 -26.18 -10.38
C THR A 568 6.91 -27.51 -11.11
N LYS A 569 7.31 -27.60 -12.39
CA LYS A 569 7.03 -28.78 -13.23
C LYS A 569 8.07 -29.88 -13.06
N LYS A 570 9.35 -29.54 -12.95
CA LYS A 570 10.47 -30.49 -12.82
C LYS A 570 10.85 -30.70 -11.36
N TYR A 571 11.13 -29.62 -10.62
CA TYR A 571 11.62 -29.72 -9.24
C TYR A 571 10.50 -29.97 -8.23
N LYS A 572 9.22 -29.80 -8.61
CA LYS A 572 8.05 -30.02 -7.74
C LYS A 572 8.08 -29.22 -6.43
N MET A 573 8.64 -28.01 -6.45
CA MET A 573 8.72 -27.13 -5.29
C MET A 573 7.87 -25.87 -5.47
N SER A 574 7.53 -25.24 -4.34
CA SER A 574 7.05 -23.86 -4.35
C SER A 574 8.14 -22.94 -4.89
N PRO A 575 7.87 -22.09 -5.89
CA PRO A 575 8.83 -21.11 -6.38
C PRO A 575 9.36 -20.19 -5.28
N ASP A 576 8.47 -19.77 -4.38
CA ASP A 576 8.81 -18.86 -3.28
C ASP A 576 9.70 -19.54 -2.23
N ALA A 577 9.36 -20.77 -1.84
CA ALA A 577 10.21 -21.55 -0.92
C ALA A 577 11.58 -21.83 -1.52
N TYR A 578 11.65 -22.13 -2.83
CA TYR A 578 12.91 -22.32 -3.55
C TYR A 578 13.77 -21.05 -3.50
N MET A 579 13.18 -19.86 -3.72
CA MET A 579 13.92 -18.59 -3.58
C MET A 579 14.45 -18.41 -2.17
N GLN A 580 13.63 -18.65 -1.15
CA GLN A 580 14.04 -18.48 0.25
C GLN A 580 15.17 -19.44 0.64
N MET A 581 15.18 -20.67 0.11
CA MET A 581 16.31 -21.59 0.31
C MET A 581 17.57 -21.11 -0.42
N ALA A 582 17.44 -20.59 -1.65
CA ALA A 582 18.57 -20.04 -2.40
C ALA A 582 19.18 -18.82 -1.69
N LEU A 583 18.36 -17.93 -1.14
CA LEU A 583 18.80 -16.78 -0.37
C LEU A 583 19.50 -17.18 0.93
N GLN A 584 18.99 -18.19 1.63
CA GLN A 584 19.66 -18.75 2.81
C GLN A 584 21.01 -19.37 2.45
N TYR A 585 21.10 -20.11 1.35
CA TYR A 585 22.36 -20.70 0.92
C TYR A 585 23.39 -19.64 0.51
N ALA A 586 22.94 -18.62 -0.23
CA ALA A 586 23.76 -17.48 -0.61
C ALA A 586 24.31 -16.75 0.63
N TYR A 587 23.45 -16.49 1.63
CA TYR A 587 23.87 -15.89 2.90
C TYR A 587 24.87 -16.77 3.65
N TYR A 588 24.62 -18.08 3.72
CA TYR A 588 25.53 -19.03 4.38
C TYR A 588 26.92 -19.00 3.74
N LYS A 589 27.01 -18.97 2.41
CA LYS A 589 28.30 -18.80 1.71
C LYS A 589 28.96 -17.46 2.01
N ASN A 590 28.19 -16.39 1.86
CA ASN A 590 28.69 -15.02 1.98
C ASN A 590 29.19 -14.68 3.40
N SER A 591 28.56 -15.30 4.41
CA SER A 591 28.87 -15.09 5.83
C SER A 591 29.83 -16.12 6.42
N ASN A 592 30.52 -16.92 5.59
CA ASN A 592 31.44 -17.96 6.02
C ASN A 592 30.81 -19.01 6.96
N GLY A 593 29.61 -19.48 6.60
CA GLY A 593 28.96 -20.61 7.25
C GLY A 593 28.02 -20.25 8.39
N THR A 594 27.57 -19.00 8.50
CA THR A 594 26.64 -18.59 9.55
C THR A 594 25.18 -18.57 9.08
N PHE A 595 24.27 -18.68 10.04
CA PHE A 595 22.84 -18.47 9.84
C PHE A 595 22.40 -17.20 10.56
N THR A 596 21.46 -16.49 9.96
CA THR A 596 20.92 -15.26 10.55
C THR A 596 19.40 -15.29 10.57
N GLN A 597 18.81 -14.41 11.38
CA GLN A 597 17.38 -14.22 11.38
C GLN A 597 16.94 -13.55 10.06
N THR A 598 16.06 -14.24 9.35
CA THR A 598 15.55 -13.81 8.04
C THR A 598 14.09 -13.41 8.15
N TYR A 599 13.78 -12.22 7.65
CA TYR A 599 12.42 -11.70 7.52
C TYR A 599 11.92 -11.94 6.10
N GLU A 600 10.69 -12.43 5.97
CA GLU A 600 9.95 -12.40 4.71
C GLU A 600 8.55 -11.82 4.93
N ALA A 601 8.17 -10.85 4.10
CA ALA A 601 6.84 -10.25 4.17
C ALA A 601 5.77 -11.19 3.60
N SER A 602 4.73 -11.47 4.38
CA SER A 602 3.50 -12.13 3.92
C SER A 602 2.30 -11.22 4.10
N MET A 603 1.41 -11.16 3.11
CA MET A 603 0.24 -10.29 3.16
C MET A 603 -0.87 -10.88 4.05
N THR A 604 -1.48 -10.04 4.89
CA THR A 604 -2.68 -10.40 5.69
C THR A 604 -3.95 -9.76 5.13
N ARG A 605 -3.93 -9.37 3.85
CA ARG A 605 -5.07 -8.72 3.15
C ARG A 605 -6.31 -9.61 3.00
N LEU A 606 -6.27 -10.86 3.46
CA LEU A 606 -7.45 -11.69 3.68
C LEU A 606 -8.34 -11.21 4.84
N TYR A 607 -7.85 -10.24 5.62
CA TYR A 607 -8.54 -9.61 6.73
C TYR A 607 -8.82 -8.14 6.44
N LYS A 608 -9.88 -7.60 7.06
CA LYS A 608 -10.20 -6.18 7.01
C LYS A 608 -9.02 -5.37 7.56
N HIS A 609 -8.58 -4.36 6.81
CA HIS A 609 -7.39 -3.55 7.10
C HIS A 609 -6.08 -4.34 7.31
N GLY A 610 -6.00 -5.58 6.81
CA GLY A 610 -4.77 -6.36 6.87
C GLY A 610 -3.60 -5.66 6.19
N ARG A 611 -2.43 -5.76 6.82
CA ARG A 611 -1.13 -5.28 6.33
C ARG A 611 -0.25 -6.50 6.01
N THR A 612 0.73 -6.75 6.87
CA THR A 612 1.70 -7.84 6.74
C THR A 612 1.80 -8.66 8.02
N GLU A 613 2.23 -9.90 7.86
CA GLU A 613 2.81 -10.77 8.89
C GLU A 613 4.21 -11.20 8.42
N THR A 614 5.03 -11.70 9.33
CA THR A 614 6.37 -12.21 9.05
C THR A 614 6.36 -13.72 8.86
N VAL A 615 6.95 -14.16 7.75
CA VAL A 615 7.45 -15.52 7.60
C VAL A 615 8.91 -15.52 8.06
N ARG A 616 9.29 -16.54 8.83
CA ARG A 616 10.65 -16.76 9.35
C ARG A 616 11.27 -17.94 8.60
N PRO A 617 11.95 -17.73 7.46
CA PRO A 617 12.30 -18.82 6.55
C PRO A 617 13.38 -19.76 7.08
N VAL A 618 14.17 -19.33 8.06
CA VAL A 618 15.20 -20.17 8.68
C VAL A 618 14.56 -21.08 9.71
N THR A 619 14.46 -22.36 9.36
CA THR A 619 13.88 -23.44 10.15
C THR A 619 14.92 -24.54 10.32
N ASP A 620 14.70 -25.49 11.23
CA ASP A 620 15.59 -26.67 11.33
C ASP A 620 15.68 -27.44 10.01
N ALA A 621 14.55 -27.54 9.28
CA ALA A 621 14.51 -28.20 7.99
C ALA A 621 15.31 -27.44 6.93
N SER A 622 15.21 -26.11 6.88
CA SER A 622 16.01 -25.31 5.95
C SER A 622 17.49 -25.35 6.30
N LYS A 623 17.84 -25.21 7.58
CA LYS A 623 19.23 -25.34 8.07
C LYS A 623 19.84 -26.68 7.67
N ALA A 624 19.10 -27.78 7.87
CA ALA A 624 19.55 -29.11 7.47
C ALA A 624 19.80 -29.22 5.95
N PHE A 625 18.92 -28.65 5.12
CA PHE A 625 19.12 -28.61 3.67
C PHE A 625 20.35 -27.79 3.28
N ILE A 626 20.52 -26.59 3.84
CA ILE A 626 21.68 -25.72 3.55
C ILE A 626 23.00 -26.40 3.93
N LEU A 627 23.06 -27.03 5.10
CA LEU A 627 24.24 -27.79 5.53
C LEU A 627 24.51 -28.98 4.60
N ALA A 628 23.48 -29.68 4.11
CA ALA A 628 23.65 -30.77 3.15
C ALA A 628 24.10 -30.31 1.76
N LEU A 629 23.81 -29.07 1.35
CA LEU A 629 24.37 -28.48 0.14
C LEU A 629 25.87 -28.18 0.29
N ALA A 630 26.28 -27.70 1.47
CA ALA A 630 27.68 -27.40 1.78
C ALA A 630 28.54 -28.65 2.01
N ASP A 631 27.93 -29.79 2.34
CA ASP A 631 28.60 -31.06 2.59
C ASP A 631 28.78 -31.88 1.30
N SER A 632 30.03 -32.04 0.85
CA SER A 632 30.37 -32.82 -0.34
C SER A 632 30.09 -34.32 -0.24
N THR A 633 29.91 -34.86 0.98
CA THR A 633 29.62 -36.28 1.20
C THR A 633 28.14 -36.63 0.99
N LYS A 634 27.26 -35.62 0.93
CA LYS A 634 25.82 -35.83 0.72
C LYS A 634 25.49 -36.06 -0.75
N THR A 635 24.69 -37.08 -1.00
CA THR A 635 24.17 -37.39 -2.33
C THR A 635 23.07 -36.40 -2.74
N ASN A 636 22.85 -36.26 -4.05
CA ASN A 636 21.74 -35.43 -4.54
C ASN A 636 20.36 -35.97 -4.10
N ALA A 637 20.22 -37.29 -3.94
CA ALA A 637 18.97 -37.87 -3.42
C ALA A 637 18.68 -37.42 -1.98
N GLU A 638 19.69 -37.40 -1.10
CA GLU A 638 19.56 -36.88 0.26
C GLU A 638 19.27 -35.37 0.26
N ARG A 639 19.98 -34.59 -0.57
CA ARG A 639 19.76 -33.15 -0.72
C ARG A 639 18.33 -32.85 -1.20
N ARG A 640 17.80 -33.60 -2.18
CA ARG A 640 16.42 -33.48 -2.67
C ARG A 640 15.40 -33.73 -1.55
N LYS A 641 15.60 -34.80 -0.77
CA LYS A 641 14.72 -35.13 0.37
C LYS A 641 14.67 -33.98 1.39
N LEU A 642 15.83 -33.43 1.74
CA LEU A 642 15.91 -32.29 2.67
C LEU A 642 15.31 -31.02 2.08
N ALA A 643 15.50 -30.78 0.77
CA ALA A 643 14.92 -29.63 0.09
C ALA A 643 13.38 -29.66 0.13
N TYR A 644 12.76 -30.82 -0.08
CA TYR A 644 11.31 -30.96 0.01
C TYR A 644 10.78 -30.70 1.41
N ALA A 645 11.45 -31.22 2.45
CA ALA A 645 11.09 -30.95 3.83
C ALA A 645 11.22 -29.45 4.18
N ALA A 646 12.28 -28.79 3.71
CA ALA A 646 12.48 -27.36 3.91
C ALA A 646 11.42 -26.52 3.19
N ALA A 647 11.06 -26.90 1.95
CA ALA A 647 10.02 -26.21 1.20
C ALA A 647 8.63 -26.40 1.79
N GLU A 648 8.30 -27.59 2.28
CA GLU A 648 7.03 -27.85 2.96
C GLU A 648 6.92 -27.04 4.26
N ALA A 649 7.99 -27.00 5.06
CA ALA A 649 8.06 -26.19 6.27
C ALA A 649 7.85 -24.70 5.96
N HIS A 650 8.51 -24.17 4.93
CA HIS A 650 8.33 -22.79 4.48
C HIS A 650 6.88 -22.52 4.02
N GLN A 651 6.29 -23.40 3.22
CA GLN A 651 4.91 -23.26 2.76
C GLN A 651 3.89 -23.32 3.91
N ASP A 652 4.12 -24.13 4.95
CA ASP A 652 3.29 -24.11 6.15
C ASP A 652 3.37 -22.77 6.87
N LEU A 653 4.57 -22.23 7.08
CA LEU A 653 4.77 -20.91 7.69
C LEU A 653 4.08 -19.80 6.89
N TYR A 654 4.20 -19.82 5.55
CA TYR A 654 3.56 -18.81 4.71
C TYR A 654 2.03 -18.87 4.78
N ARG A 655 1.44 -20.09 4.73
CA ARG A 655 -0.01 -20.29 4.88
C ARG A 655 -0.49 -19.80 6.23
N ARG A 656 0.21 -20.13 7.32
CA ARG A 656 -0.10 -19.65 8.67
C ARG A 656 -0.01 -18.13 8.76
N ALA A 657 1.04 -17.51 8.23
CA ALA A 657 1.18 -16.06 8.22
C ALA A 657 0.00 -15.37 7.50
N MET A 658 -0.40 -15.87 6.32
CA MET A 658 -1.59 -15.38 5.61
C MET A 658 -2.90 -15.56 6.40
N CYS A 659 -2.98 -16.63 7.20
CA CYS A 659 -4.09 -16.91 8.10
C CYS A 659 -4.03 -16.12 9.42
N GLY A 660 -3.05 -15.25 9.62
CA GLY A 660 -2.91 -14.47 10.85
C GLY A 660 -2.44 -15.30 12.05
N GLU A 661 -1.78 -16.42 11.77
CA GLU A 661 -1.19 -17.36 12.73
C GLU A 661 0.34 -17.20 12.83
N GLY A 662 0.87 -16.04 12.43
CA GLY A 662 2.29 -15.74 12.57
C GLY A 662 2.70 -15.44 14.01
N VAL A 663 4.00 -15.22 14.19
CA VAL A 663 4.61 -14.97 15.51
C VAL A 663 4.75 -13.47 15.76
N ASP A 664 5.28 -12.76 14.78
CA ASP A 664 5.88 -11.44 14.98
C ASP A 664 4.88 -10.34 15.28
N ARG A 665 3.76 -10.25 14.54
CA ARG A 665 2.76 -9.22 14.86
C ARG A 665 2.13 -9.44 16.23
N HIS A 666 1.94 -10.69 16.64
CA HIS A 666 1.38 -10.98 17.95
C HIS A 666 2.34 -10.56 19.07
N LEU A 667 3.63 -10.97 19.02
CA LEU A 667 4.65 -10.53 19.98
C LEU A 667 4.83 -9.01 20.00
N PHE A 668 4.82 -8.36 18.84
CA PHE A 668 4.86 -6.90 18.73
C PHE A 668 3.68 -6.24 19.46
N THR A 669 2.45 -6.72 19.25
CA THR A 669 1.28 -6.16 19.95
C THR A 669 1.30 -6.42 21.45
N LEU A 670 1.82 -7.57 21.91
CA LEU A 670 2.05 -7.84 23.33
C LEU A 670 3.07 -6.87 23.92
N TYR A 671 4.14 -6.56 23.19
CA TYR A 671 5.12 -5.54 23.58
C TYR A 671 4.52 -4.13 23.65
N CYS A 672 3.66 -3.74 22.70
CA CYS A 672 2.92 -2.48 22.81
C CYS A 672 2.07 -2.41 24.09
N VAL A 673 1.44 -3.52 24.47
CA VAL A 673 0.68 -3.62 25.73
C VAL A 673 1.60 -3.55 26.94
N SER A 674 2.74 -4.25 26.94
CA SER A 674 3.69 -4.22 28.06
C SER A 674 4.20 -2.81 28.32
N VAL A 675 4.60 -2.09 27.26
CA VAL A 675 5.02 -0.68 27.34
C VAL A 675 3.89 0.20 27.87
N GLY A 676 2.66 0.03 27.35
CA GLY A 676 1.50 0.80 27.80
C GLY A 676 1.12 0.54 29.26
N MET A 677 1.51 -0.60 29.82
CA MET A 677 1.29 -0.98 31.21
C MET A 677 2.48 -0.66 32.12
N GLY A 678 3.59 -0.16 31.59
CA GLY A 678 4.84 0.03 32.35
C GLY A 678 5.45 -1.29 32.82
N ILE A 679 5.26 -2.38 32.07
CA ILE A 679 5.81 -3.71 32.37
C ILE A 679 7.03 -3.94 31.49
N GLU A 680 8.18 -4.17 32.13
CA GLU A 680 9.40 -4.64 31.48
C GLU A 680 9.40 -6.17 31.41
N SER A 681 9.15 -6.70 30.22
CA SER A 681 9.14 -8.15 29.96
C SER A 681 10.52 -8.61 29.46
N PRO A 682 11.25 -9.44 30.22
CA PRO A 682 12.53 -10.00 29.77
C PRO A 682 12.39 -10.82 28.48
N PHE A 683 11.32 -11.63 28.38
CA PHE A 683 11.03 -12.43 27.19
C PHE A 683 10.80 -11.56 25.95
N LEU A 684 9.88 -10.58 26.02
CA LEU A 684 9.57 -9.75 24.86
C LEU A 684 10.78 -8.90 24.43
N LYS A 685 11.58 -8.43 25.39
CA LYS A 685 12.83 -7.71 25.11
C LYS A 685 13.79 -8.60 24.32
N GLU A 686 14.11 -9.79 24.83
CA GLU A 686 15.05 -10.70 24.17
C GLU A 686 14.50 -11.19 22.81
N ALA A 687 13.19 -11.46 22.73
CA ALA A 687 12.55 -11.98 21.53
C ALA A 687 12.52 -10.99 20.35
N LEU A 688 12.48 -9.68 20.64
CA LEU A 688 12.40 -8.61 19.64
C LEU A 688 13.77 -7.95 19.36
N GLN A 689 14.81 -8.27 20.12
CA GLN A 689 16.12 -7.61 20.01
C GLN A 689 16.99 -8.14 18.85
N ARG A 690 16.78 -9.39 18.42
CA ARG A 690 17.63 -10.01 17.41
C ARG A 690 17.41 -9.36 16.02
N PRO A 691 18.48 -8.95 15.31
CA PRO A 691 18.35 -8.16 14.09
C PRO A 691 17.96 -9.00 12.87
N TRP A 692 17.14 -8.42 12.00
CA TRP A 692 16.76 -8.99 10.70
C TRP A 692 17.85 -8.73 9.65
N ARG A 693 18.99 -9.42 9.75
CA ARG A 693 20.12 -9.19 8.82
C ARG A 693 19.83 -9.63 7.39
N LEU A 694 18.82 -10.47 7.17
CA LEU A 694 18.33 -10.74 5.82
C LEU A 694 16.85 -10.39 5.77
N SER A 695 16.53 -9.23 5.22
CA SER A 695 15.14 -8.79 5.04
C SER A 695 14.73 -9.00 3.60
N THR A 696 13.66 -9.77 3.39
CA THR A 696 13.25 -10.21 2.06
C THR A 696 11.79 -9.86 1.76
N SER A 697 11.49 -9.64 0.49
CA SER A 697 10.12 -9.44 0.02
C SER A 697 9.95 -9.98 -1.38
N GLN A 698 8.91 -10.78 -1.58
CA GLN A 698 8.43 -11.12 -2.91
C GLN A 698 7.51 -10.01 -3.43
N GLN A 699 7.61 -9.69 -4.73
CA GLN A 699 6.63 -8.83 -5.40
C GLN A 699 5.80 -9.63 -6.42
N PRO A 700 4.45 -9.55 -6.37
CA PRO A 700 3.61 -10.23 -7.34
C PRO A 700 3.64 -9.52 -8.70
N GLN A 701 3.48 -10.31 -9.76
CA GLN A 701 3.31 -9.85 -11.14
C GLN A 701 2.08 -10.54 -11.76
N GLN A 702 1.57 -9.98 -12.85
CA GLN A 702 0.39 -10.42 -13.58
C GLN A 702 -0.90 -10.33 -12.75
N GLN A 703 -1.08 -9.19 -12.08
CA GLN A 703 -2.23 -8.89 -11.24
C GLN A 703 -3.39 -8.23 -12.01
N THR A 704 -3.21 -7.95 -13.30
CA THR A 704 -4.24 -7.38 -14.19
C THR A 704 -4.52 -8.29 -15.38
N ASP A 705 -5.75 -8.22 -15.92
CA ASP A 705 -6.14 -8.93 -17.13
C ASP A 705 -5.61 -8.28 -18.43
N ASN A 706 -5.06 -7.07 -18.34
CA ASN A 706 -4.56 -6.31 -19.49
C ASN A 706 -3.43 -7.02 -20.26
N TRP A 707 -2.69 -7.93 -19.62
CA TRP A 707 -1.59 -8.67 -20.25
C TRP A 707 -2.01 -9.44 -21.51
N LYS A 708 -3.24 -9.96 -21.54
CA LYS A 708 -3.77 -10.66 -22.72
C LYS A 708 -3.86 -9.73 -23.93
N THR A 709 -4.30 -8.49 -23.71
CA THR A 709 -4.39 -7.48 -24.76
C THR A 709 -3.01 -6.98 -25.15
N VAL A 710 -2.12 -6.75 -24.20
CA VAL A 710 -0.72 -6.32 -24.48
C VAL A 710 0.01 -7.38 -25.32
N ALA A 711 -0.18 -8.67 -25.04
CA ALA A 711 0.39 -9.76 -25.83
C ALA A 711 -0.09 -9.80 -27.29
N GLN A 712 -1.27 -9.24 -27.58
CA GLN A 712 -1.82 -9.15 -28.94
C GLN A 712 -1.33 -7.89 -29.68
N LEU A 713 -0.96 -6.83 -28.95
CA LEU A 713 -0.56 -5.54 -29.51
C LEU A 713 0.95 -5.44 -29.76
N LEU A 714 1.76 -6.18 -29.00
CA LEU A 714 3.21 -6.17 -29.10
C LEU A 714 3.73 -7.42 -29.78
N ASP A 715 4.82 -7.29 -30.53
CA ASP A 715 5.59 -8.46 -30.96
C ASP A 715 6.18 -9.20 -29.74
N PRO A 716 6.54 -10.49 -29.87
CA PRO A 716 7.03 -11.29 -28.74
C PRO A 716 8.22 -10.70 -27.98
N LYS A 717 9.15 -10.01 -28.69
CA LYS A 717 10.34 -9.41 -28.07
C LYS A 717 9.97 -8.15 -27.30
N ALA A 718 9.11 -7.30 -27.85
CA ALA A 718 8.59 -6.14 -27.14
C ALA A 718 7.73 -6.55 -25.93
N TYR A 719 6.95 -7.62 -26.05
CA TYR A 719 6.18 -8.19 -24.94
C TYR A 719 7.07 -8.74 -23.83
N GLU A 720 8.14 -9.47 -24.15
CA GLU A 720 9.13 -9.89 -23.15
C GLU A 720 9.80 -8.69 -22.48
N GLY A 721 10.05 -7.63 -23.24
CA GLY A 721 10.55 -6.35 -22.73
C GLY A 721 9.59 -5.61 -21.79
N MET A 722 8.30 -5.99 -21.76
CA MET A 722 7.30 -5.45 -20.84
C MET A 722 7.38 -6.04 -19.44
N VAL A 723 8.10 -7.15 -19.26
CA VAL A 723 8.29 -7.78 -17.96
C VAL A 723 9.01 -6.79 -17.03
N CYS A 724 8.33 -6.39 -15.96
CA CYS A 724 8.90 -5.51 -14.94
C CYS A 724 9.84 -6.32 -14.04
N PRO A 725 11.07 -5.86 -13.76
CA PRO A 725 11.97 -6.51 -12.81
C PRO A 725 11.54 -6.30 -11.34
N GLY A 726 10.56 -5.42 -11.09
CA GLY A 726 10.05 -5.12 -9.76
C GLY A 726 10.71 -3.88 -9.15
N GLY A 727 11.01 -3.94 -7.86
CA GLY A 727 11.48 -2.84 -7.05
C GLY A 727 12.27 -3.33 -5.85
N GLY A 728 12.97 -2.43 -5.17
CA GLY A 728 13.82 -2.76 -4.03
C GLY A 728 13.69 -1.75 -2.88
N PHE A 729 14.37 -2.05 -1.79
CA PHE A 729 14.40 -1.26 -0.55
C PHE A 729 15.80 -1.37 0.08
N GLY A 730 16.16 -0.48 1.01
CA GLY A 730 17.43 -0.55 1.73
C GLY A 730 17.48 -1.65 2.79
N PRO A 731 18.67 -2.02 3.30
CA PRO A 731 18.79 -3.00 4.38
C PRO A 731 18.17 -2.44 5.67
N VAL A 732 17.50 -3.29 6.46
CA VAL A 732 16.88 -2.90 7.74
C VAL A 732 17.81 -3.04 8.94
N ALA A 733 18.94 -3.73 8.76
CA ALA A 733 20.04 -3.82 9.71
C ALA A 733 21.30 -3.31 9.02
N LYS A 734 22.13 -2.56 9.75
CA LYS A 734 23.35 -1.96 9.19
C LYS A 734 24.31 -3.03 8.63
N ASP A 735 24.44 -4.15 9.32
CA ASP A 735 25.25 -5.31 8.96
C ASP A 735 24.44 -6.39 8.21
N GLY A 736 23.42 -5.97 7.45
CA GLY A 736 22.49 -6.85 6.77
C GLY A 736 22.24 -6.51 5.31
N TYR A 737 21.27 -7.23 4.74
CA TYR A 737 20.85 -7.15 3.35
C TYR A 737 19.35 -6.90 3.24
N GLY A 738 18.96 -6.04 2.29
CA GLY A 738 17.60 -5.95 1.78
C GLY A 738 17.50 -6.68 0.44
N VAL A 739 16.68 -7.72 0.35
CA VAL A 739 16.54 -8.52 -0.87
C VAL A 739 15.09 -8.59 -1.33
N SER A 740 14.77 -7.84 -2.38
CA SER A 740 13.50 -7.99 -3.09
C SER A 740 13.67 -8.95 -4.27
N TYR A 741 12.72 -9.83 -4.49
CA TYR A 741 12.74 -10.76 -5.62
C TYR A 741 11.39 -10.89 -6.31
N MET A 742 11.45 -11.18 -7.60
CA MET A 742 10.28 -11.36 -8.45
C MET A 742 10.43 -12.59 -9.32
N ILE A 743 9.36 -13.37 -9.40
CA ILE A 743 9.29 -14.58 -10.23
C ILE A 743 8.37 -14.24 -11.41
N ALA A 744 8.99 -13.97 -12.56
CA ALA A 744 8.34 -13.38 -13.72
C ALA A 744 8.23 -14.39 -14.86
N GLY A 745 7.03 -14.95 -15.06
CA GLY A 745 6.80 -15.97 -16.08
C GLY A 745 7.53 -17.29 -15.79
N ASP A 746 7.82 -18.06 -16.84
CA ASP A 746 8.34 -19.43 -16.71
C ASP A 746 9.87 -19.51 -16.56
N SER A 747 10.61 -18.48 -17.01
CA SER A 747 12.09 -18.49 -17.10
C SER A 747 12.80 -17.30 -16.46
N ASN A 748 12.10 -16.21 -16.13
CA ASN A 748 12.75 -15.00 -15.61
C ASN A 748 12.55 -14.87 -14.09
N MET A 749 13.65 -14.58 -13.40
CA MET A 749 13.65 -14.19 -12.00
C MET A 749 14.52 -12.97 -11.82
N PHE A 750 14.10 -12.03 -10.98
CA PHE A 750 14.80 -10.79 -10.72
C PHE A 750 15.09 -10.65 -9.24
N PHE A 751 16.26 -10.11 -8.91
CA PHE A 751 16.66 -9.85 -7.54
C PHE A 751 17.25 -8.45 -7.42
N HIS A 752 16.84 -7.75 -6.38
CA HIS A 752 17.35 -6.44 -5.96
C HIS A 752 17.99 -6.64 -4.61
N ILE A 753 19.31 -6.53 -4.53
CA ILE A 753 20.10 -6.83 -3.34
C ILE A 753 20.76 -5.53 -2.89
N SER A 754 20.39 -5.04 -1.71
CA SER A 754 20.95 -3.85 -1.11
C SER A 754 21.71 -4.15 0.18
N SER A 755 22.72 -3.34 0.49
CA SER A 755 23.52 -3.43 1.72
C SER A 755 24.15 -2.06 2.04
N ASP A 756 24.82 -1.97 3.20
CA ASP A 756 25.56 -0.77 3.62
C ASP A 756 27.07 -1.08 3.66
N LYS A 757 27.84 -0.45 2.77
CA LYS A 757 29.29 -0.61 2.64
C LYS A 757 30.04 -0.24 3.91
N SER A 758 29.48 0.65 4.73
CA SER A 758 30.11 1.11 5.98
C SER A 758 30.16 0.02 7.06
N ALA A 759 29.39 -1.07 6.91
CA ALA A 759 29.47 -2.21 7.83
C ALA A 759 30.74 -3.06 7.64
N GLY A 760 31.45 -2.93 6.51
CA GLY A 760 32.70 -3.64 6.21
C GLY A 760 32.55 -5.14 5.93
N MET A 761 31.43 -5.77 6.31
CA MET A 761 31.15 -7.20 6.15
C MET A 761 30.07 -7.52 5.11
N THR A 762 29.43 -6.53 4.51
CA THR A 762 28.38 -6.71 3.50
C THR A 762 28.79 -6.18 2.13
N SER A 763 28.40 -6.88 1.07
CA SER A 763 28.59 -6.43 -0.31
C SER A 763 27.47 -6.98 -1.20
N SER A 764 26.68 -6.10 -1.81
CA SER A 764 25.54 -6.50 -2.63
C SER A 764 25.98 -7.28 -3.86
N SER A 765 27.13 -6.92 -4.44
CA SER A 765 27.72 -7.61 -5.59
C SER A 765 28.29 -8.99 -5.23
N ALA A 766 28.93 -9.13 -4.07
CA ALA A 766 29.40 -10.43 -3.58
C ALA A 766 28.22 -11.36 -3.29
N PHE A 767 27.21 -10.87 -2.58
CA PHE A 767 25.99 -11.63 -2.31
C PHE A 767 25.27 -12.05 -3.60
N ALA A 768 25.21 -11.17 -4.61
CA ALA A 768 24.65 -11.49 -5.92
C ALA A 768 25.41 -12.64 -6.62
N LYS A 769 26.74 -12.65 -6.53
CA LYS A 769 27.58 -13.73 -7.06
C LYS A 769 27.29 -15.06 -6.34
N ASP A 770 27.22 -15.04 -5.01
CA ASP A 770 26.91 -16.21 -4.20
C ASP A 770 25.49 -16.74 -4.47
N LEU A 771 24.53 -15.83 -4.71
CA LEU A 771 23.16 -16.20 -5.10
C LEU A 771 23.10 -16.84 -6.48
N HIS A 772 23.84 -16.33 -7.47
CA HIS A 772 23.95 -17.00 -8.77
C HIS A 772 24.52 -18.41 -8.64
N ALA A 773 25.57 -18.59 -7.83
CA ALA A 773 26.15 -19.90 -7.56
C ALA A 773 25.15 -20.82 -6.81
N ALA A 774 24.46 -20.30 -5.80
CA ALA A 774 23.43 -21.04 -5.06
C ALA A 774 22.31 -21.54 -5.98
N LEU A 775 21.79 -20.68 -6.86
CA LEU A 775 20.77 -21.06 -7.84
C LEU A 775 21.25 -22.14 -8.82
N ALA A 776 22.51 -22.07 -9.28
CA ALA A 776 23.07 -23.10 -10.16
C ALA A 776 23.26 -24.45 -9.45
N GLU A 777 23.81 -24.44 -8.25
CA GLU A 777 24.03 -25.65 -7.45
C GLU A 777 22.71 -26.30 -7.03
N MET A 778 21.73 -25.50 -6.59
CA MET A 778 20.41 -26.00 -6.26
C MET A 778 19.71 -26.59 -7.48
N SER A 779 19.85 -26.00 -8.67
CA SER A 779 19.33 -26.60 -9.91
C SER A 779 19.90 -28.01 -10.12
N ASN A 780 21.22 -28.18 -10.01
CA ASN A 780 21.89 -29.47 -10.21
C ASN A 780 21.40 -30.60 -9.28
N VAL A 781 20.93 -30.26 -8.08
CA VAL A 781 20.33 -31.24 -7.15
C VAL A 781 19.09 -31.92 -7.76
N PHE A 782 18.33 -31.21 -8.60
CA PHE A 782 17.10 -31.68 -9.23
C PHE A 782 17.25 -32.03 -10.72
N GLU A 783 18.39 -31.74 -11.34
CA GLU A 783 18.58 -31.89 -12.79
C GLU A 783 18.93 -33.31 -13.26
N ILE A 784 19.02 -34.29 -12.35
CA ILE A 784 19.49 -35.65 -12.68
C ILE A 784 18.54 -36.68 -12.07
N GLU A 785 17.74 -37.28 -12.95
CA GLU A 785 17.37 -38.70 -12.99
C GLU A 785 17.15 -39.12 -14.44
#